data_AF-A0A265Q8N0-F1
#
_entry.id   AF-A0A265Q8N0-F1
#
_cell.length_a   1.000
_cell.length_b   1.000
_cell.length_c   1.000
_cell.angle_alpha   90.00
_cell.angle_beta   90.00
_cell.angle_gamma   90.00
#
_symmetry.space_group_name_H-M   'P 1'
#
loop_
_entity.id
_entity.type
_entity.pdbx_description
1 polymer ?
#
loop_
_entity_poly.entity_id
_entity_poly.type
_entity_poly.pdbx_seq_one_letter_code
_entity_poly.pdbx_strand_id
1 'polypeptide(L)'
;MGLRDFLNEGIIIFDGAMGTMLQSRGLKIGELPEKLNIESPEIIVEIHKKYIEAGSKIITTNTFGANELKLKNSGYTVEEIIHRAVKNAKEAIDGKNVYIALDIGPIGELLEPMGTLGFEDAYNIFKDQVIQGVKNGVDLILIETMTDLYEAKAAILAAKENSDLPVFCTMSFEKDKRTFTGCNIISMVMVLQGLGVDALGVNCSLGPKEIEPIVDEILKISKVPVMVQANAGLPSIVDGNTVFNISPEEFALYGRRFGEKGVKVIGGCCGTTDKHIEALVSALNNIVVQDREYYPINSICTPTNAVVIDEVKVIGERINPTGKKLFKEALVRGDIDYILREAIAQVEAGADILDVNVGLPEINEEETMVKVIKEIQSILDVPLQIDSTNPRVIEKGLRIYNGKAIVNSVNGEDESLDKILPIVKKYGASVVGLTLDERGIPKTALERFKIAEKIVKRAEEYNIDKEDIYIDCLTLTAAAQQEGVKETLKAIELVKEKLKVKTVLGVSNVSFGLPNRELLNRTFLASSIYAGLDLPIINPLNKEMMDTIISSKVLWNDDKGAKEYINSYENIRNESDSKEIYKTNGEDLFNIILKGIKEEAKDATEKLLLYKEPLDIVNGYIVPALDLMGEKYEKGEIFLPQLIRSAETVKNSFEIIKEGLIGESKLQISKGKIILATVKGDIHDIGKNIVKVLLENYNYEIIDLGKDVPKEKIVEEAIKNDVKLIGLSALMTTTVKNMEDTIKTLKKENSNFVVMVGGAVLNEEYANMIKADFYAKDARDAVTIARKVLGQNKIN
;
A
#
# COMPACT_ATOMS: atom_id res chain seq x y z
N MET A 1 16.07 20.40 26.05
CA MET A 1 14.78 20.19 25.39
C MET A 1 14.96 19.07 24.39
N GLY A 2 14.15 18.01 24.46
CA GLY A 2 14.23 16.91 23.50
C GLY A 2 13.58 17.32 22.18
N LEU A 3 13.88 16.60 21.09
CA LEU A 3 13.29 16.87 19.77
C LEU A 3 11.76 16.82 19.77
N ARG A 4 11.18 15.90 20.56
CA ARG A 4 9.71 15.78 20.74
C ARG A 4 9.10 17.03 21.35
N ASP A 5 9.79 17.66 22.28
CA ASP A 5 9.31 18.92 22.87
C ASP A 5 9.40 20.06 21.84
N PHE A 6 10.44 20.05 20.99
CA PHE A 6 10.63 21.06 19.96
C PHE A 6 9.56 21.02 18.85
N LEU A 7 9.04 19.82 18.53
CA LEU A 7 7.90 19.65 17.62
C LEU A 7 6.62 20.36 18.11
N ASN A 8 6.48 20.56 19.42
CA ASN A 8 5.31 21.21 20.00
C ASN A 8 5.40 22.74 19.98
N GLU A 9 6.62 23.31 19.97
CA GLU A 9 6.81 24.76 20.15
C GLU A 9 6.98 25.56 18.86
N GLY A 10 7.52 24.96 17.80
CA GLY A 10 7.89 25.73 16.59
C GLY A 10 7.93 24.91 15.32
N ILE A 11 8.37 25.56 14.23
CA ILE A 11 8.67 24.89 12.96
C ILE A 11 10.13 24.46 12.96
N ILE A 12 10.34 23.20 12.61
CA ILE A 12 11.65 22.59 12.45
C ILE A 12 12.03 22.66 10.97
N ILE A 13 13.24 23.15 10.70
CA ILE A 13 13.79 23.25 9.35
C ILE A 13 14.82 22.15 9.14
N PHE A 14 14.54 21.27 8.18
CA PHE A 14 15.46 20.24 7.70
C PHE A 14 16.45 20.80 6.68
N ASP A 15 17.44 20.01 6.29
CA ASP A 15 18.31 20.32 5.16
C ASP A 15 17.62 20.11 3.80
N GLY A 16 18.39 20.33 2.74
CA GLY A 16 18.00 20.08 1.36
C GLY A 16 18.64 18.80 0.82
N ALA A 17 18.63 18.62 -0.51
CA ALA A 17 19.14 17.41 -1.14
C ALA A 17 20.65 17.20 -0.94
N MET A 18 21.03 16.03 -0.41
CA MET A 18 22.40 15.52 -0.45
C MET A 18 22.81 15.16 -1.88
N GLY A 19 21.99 14.38 -2.59
CA GLY A 19 22.30 13.90 -3.94
C GLY A 19 22.56 15.03 -4.95
N THR A 20 21.76 16.10 -4.94
CA THR A 20 21.95 17.27 -5.80
C THR A 20 23.28 17.99 -5.51
N MET A 21 23.64 18.13 -4.24
CA MET A 21 24.89 18.78 -3.81
C MET A 21 26.14 17.95 -4.15
N LEU A 22 26.00 16.62 -4.19
CA LEU A 22 27.06 15.71 -4.65
C LEU A 22 27.23 15.73 -6.16
N GLN A 23 26.12 15.74 -6.91
CA GLN A 23 26.15 15.86 -8.38
C GLN A 23 26.86 17.14 -8.83
N SER A 24 26.62 18.28 -8.16
CA SER A 24 27.33 19.53 -8.47
C SER A 24 28.84 19.48 -8.18
N ARG A 25 29.30 18.48 -7.42
CA ARG A 25 30.71 18.24 -7.08
C ARG A 25 31.33 17.07 -7.86
N GLY A 26 30.64 16.60 -8.89
CA GLY A 26 31.18 15.61 -9.83
C GLY A 26 30.87 14.16 -9.50
N LEU A 27 29.97 13.88 -8.54
CA LEU A 27 29.40 12.54 -8.38
C LEU A 27 28.83 12.09 -9.73
N LYS A 28 29.37 11.00 -10.27
CA LYS A 28 28.92 10.54 -11.58
C LYS A 28 27.58 9.87 -11.46
N ILE A 29 26.95 9.86 -12.61
CA ILE A 29 25.70 9.20 -12.83
C ILE A 29 25.81 7.71 -12.49
N GLY A 30 25.00 7.28 -11.51
CA GLY A 30 24.89 5.88 -11.10
C GLY A 30 25.99 5.38 -10.16
N GLU A 31 26.85 6.26 -9.67
CA GLU A 31 27.67 5.96 -8.51
C GLU A 31 26.80 6.00 -7.24
N LEU A 32 27.05 5.06 -6.30
CA LEU A 32 26.37 5.00 -5.01
C LEU A 32 26.83 6.18 -4.13
N PRO A 33 25.96 7.15 -3.81
CA PRO A 33 26.33 8.32 -3.01
C PRO A 33 26.90 7.97 -1.64
N GLU A 34 26.42 6.88 -1.04
CA GLU A 34 26.77 6.45 0.31
C GLU A 34 28.25 6.06 0.44
N LYS A 35 28.90 5.63 -0.65
CA LYS A 35 30.34 5.30 -0.66
C LYS A 35 31.21 6.51 -0.34
N LEU A 36 30.76 7.70 -0.73
CA LEU A 36 31.50 8.94 -0.49
C LEU A 36 31.64 9.27 0.99
N ASN A 37 30.85 8.65 1.87
CA ASN A 37 31.10 8.73 3.32
C ASN A 37 32.48 8.22 3.72
N ILE A 38 33.03 7.25 2.97
CA ILE A 38 34.34 6.64 3.21
C ILE A 38 35.38 7.18 2.23
N GLU A 39 35.03 7.27 0.94
CA GLU A 39 35.97 7.59 -0.13
C GLU A 39 36.28 9.10 -0.24
N SER A 40 35.35 9.97 0.15
CA SER A 40 35.51 11.43 0.08
C SER A 40 34.76 12.13 1.24
N PRO A 41 35.07 11.81 2.51
CA PRO A 41 34.34 12.30 3.67
C PRO A 41 34.31 13.82 3.79
N GLU A 42 35.36 14.49 3.35
CA GLU A 42 35.49 15.95 3.34
C GLU A 42 34.36 16.64 2.55
N ILE A 43 33.91 16.03 1.45
CA ILE A 43 32.80 16.56 0.65
C ILE A 43 31.49 16.48 1.43
N ILE A 44 31.25 15.37 2.12
CA ILE A 44 30.05 15.17 2.94
C ILE A 44 30.01 16.17 4.10
N VAL A 45 31.14 16.34 4.79
CA VAL A 45 31.29 17.33 5.87
C VAL A 45 31.03 18.75 5.37
N GLU A 46 31.57 19.12 4.20
CA GLU A 46 31.34 20.46 3.62
C GLU A 46 29.86 20.70 3.28
N ILE A 47 29.17 19.71 2.72
CA ILE A 47 27.74 19.82 2.39
C ILE A 47 26.91 20.02 3.65
N HIS A 48 27.13 19.20 4.69
CA HIS A 48 26.45 19.39 5.97
C HIS A 48 26.72 20.77 6.57
N LYS A 49 27.96 21.25 6.54
CA LYS A 49 28.32 22.60 7.03
C LYS A 49 27.52 23.68 6.32
N LYS A 50 27.36 23.59 4.98
CA LYS A 50 26.55 24.55 4.22
C LYS A 50 25.08 24.57 4.65
N TYR A 51 24.46 23.42 4.87
CA TYR A 51 23.08 23.39 5.36
C TYR A 51 22.93 23.89 6.79
N ILE A 52 23.89 23.57 7.67
CA ILE A 52 23.93 24.11 9.03
C ILE A 52 24.08 25.63 9.02
N GLU A 53 24.94 26.17 8.16
CA GLU A 53 25.14 27.61 7.99
C GLU A 53 23.92 28.31 7.38
N ALA A 54 23.21 27.64 6.48
CA ALA A 54 21.92 28.10 5.94
C ALA A 54 20.79 28.12 6.99
N GLY A 55 20.97 27.45 8.13
CA GLY A 55 20.07 27.51 9.28
C GLY A 55 19.27 26.23 9.56
N SER A 56 19.59 25.11 8.91
CA SER A 56 18.99 23.80 9.22
C SER A 56 19.16 23.44 10.69
N LYS A 57 18.09 22.95 11.31
CA LYS A 57 18.08 22.41 12.67
C LYS A 57 18.30 20.91 12.72
N ILE A 58 18.01 20.24 11.61
CA ILE A 58 18.24 18.81 11.43
C ILE A 58 18.96 18.62 10.10
N ILE A 59 20.01 17.80 10.11
CA ILE A 59 20.67 17.32 8.90
C ILE A 59 20.44 15.82 8.73
N THR A 60 20.29 15.37 7.49
CA THR A 60 20.09 13.97 7.11
C THR A 60 21.43 13.31 6.83
N THR A 61 21.72 12.13 7.40
CA THR A 61 22.93 11.39 7.06
C THR A 61 22.90 10.98 5.59
N ASN A 62 24.05 10.91 4.92
CA ASN A 62 24.13 10.38 3.56
C ASN A 62 23.98 8.85 3.55
N THR A 63 22.79 8.35 3.89
CA THR A 63 22.50 6.92 4.10
C THR A 63 21.19 6.45 3.47
N PHE A 64 20.53 7.27 2.65
CA PHE A 64 19.29 6.94 1.93
C PHE A 64 19.23 5.51 1.40
N GLY A 65 20.27 5.08 0.67
CA GLY A 65 20.40 3.74 0.09
C GLY A 65 21.30 2.77 0.86
N ALA A 66 21.64 3.04 2.12
CA ALA A 66 22.59 2.24 2.90
C ALA A 66 21.99 0.93 3.45
N ASN A 67 21.46 0.08 2.57
CA ASN A 67 20.92 -1.24 2.91
C ASN A 67 21.73 -2.37 2.26
N GLU A 68 21.60 -3.60 2.76
CA GLU A 68 22.42 -4.74 2.31
C GLU A 68 22.28 -5.05 0.82
N LEU A 69 21.08 -4.89 0.23
CA LEU A 69 20.83 -5.22 -1.17
C LEU A 69 21.50 -4.19 -2.09
N LYS A 70 21.39 -2.90 -1.76
CA LYS A 70 22.05 -1.81 -2.52
C LYS A 70 23.56 -1.82 -2.33
N LEU A 71 24.06 -2.22 -1.16
CA LEU A 71 25.50 -2.23 -0.84
C LEU A 71 26.22 -3.52 -1.27
N LYS A 72 25.53 -4.55 -1.76
CA LYS A 72 26.10 -5.87 -2.09
C LYS A 72 27.39 -5.84 -2.93
N ASN A 73 27.46 -4.92 -3.90
CA ASN A 73 28.62 -4.76 -4.80
C ASN A 73 29.47 -3.53 -4.46
N SER A 74 29.24 -2.92 -3.30
CA SER A 74 29.90 -1.68 -2.91
C SER A 74 31.32 -1.90 -2.38
N GLY A 75 31.58 -3.09 -1.80
CA GLY A 75 32.79 -3.38 -1.04
C GLY A 75 32.73 -2.96 0.43
N TYR A 76 31.61 -2.37 0.86
CA TYR A 76 31.38 -1.89 2.22
C TYR A 76 30.11 -2.51 2.83
N THR A 77 30.12 -2.66 4.14
CA THR A 77 28.98 -3.11 4.92
C THR A 77 28.07 -1.94 5.32
N VAL A 78 26.82 -2.25 5.71
CA VAL A 78 25.87 -1.27 6.28
C VAL A 78 26.48 -0.57 7.51
N GLU A 79 27.16 -1.32 8.38
CA GLU A 79 27.83 -0.77 9.57
C GLU A 79 28.91 0.25 9.21
N GLU A 80 29.80 -0.06 8.27
CA GLU A 80 30.89 0.84 7.88
C GLU A 80 30.39 2.16 7.29
N ILE A 81 29.38 2.07 6.40
CA ILE A 81 28.78 3.22 5.74
C ILE A 81 28.06 4.12 6.76
N ILE A 82 27.18 3.54 7.59
CA ILE A 82 26.41 4.32 8.58
C ILE A 82 27.36 4.91 9.64
N HIS A 83 28.34 4.14 10.11
CA HIS A 83 29.35 4.65 11.06
C HIS A 83 30.06 5.88 10.51
N ARG A 84 30.50 5.84 9.25
CA ARG A 84 31.15 6.99 8.63
C ARG A 84 30.21 8.15 8.35
N ALA A 85 29.00 7.90 7.87
CA ALA A 85 28.02 8.95 7.63
C ALA A 85 27.71 9.76 8.90
N VAL A 86 27.46 9.06 10.02
CA VAL A 86 27.19 9.72 11.31
C VAL A 86 28.42 10.46 11.82
N LYS A 87 29.62 9.91 11.64
CA LYS A 87 30.87 10.60 12.02
C LYS A 87 31.06 11.90 11.22
N ASN A 88 30.82 11.88 9.92
CA ASN A 88 30.92 13.05 9.05
C ASN A 88 29.90 14.13 9.46
N ALA A 89 28.66 13.74 9.76
CA ALA A 89 27.64 14.66 10.29
C ALA A 89 28.07 15.30 11.63
N LYS A 90 28.62 14.51 12.57
CA LYS A 90 29.15 15.01 13.85
C LYS A 90 30.31 15.99 13.68
N GLU A 91 31.21 15.73 12.73
CA GLU A 91 32.30 16.64 12.41
C GLU A 91 31.80 17.97 11.82
N ALA A 92 30.73 17.94 11.01
CA ALA A 92 30.13 19.14 10.45
C ALA A 92 29.44 20.03 11.49
N ILE A 93 28.87 19.43 12.53
CA ILE A 93 28.15 20.15 13.60
C ILE A 93 29.08 21.03 14.43
N ASP A 94 30.30 20.56 14.73
CA ASP A 94 31.34 21.32 15.46
C ASP A 94 30.81 22.07 16.71
N GLY A 95 30.01 21.37 17.54
CA GLY A 95 29.43 21.92 18.77
C GLY A 95 28.20 22.82 18.61
N LYS A 96 27.68 23.00 17.39
CA LYS A 96 26.40 23.68 17.15
C LYS A 96 25.21 22.82 17.62
N ASN A 97 24.09 23.46 17.97
CA ASN A 97 22.87 22.75 18.38
C ASN A 97 22.04 22.34 17.15
N VAL A 98 22.42 21.25 16.51
CA VAL A 98 21.79 20.65 15.32
C VAL A 98 21.64 19.16 15.55
N TYR A 99 20.51 18.59 15.16
CA TYR A 99 20.21 17.16 15.28
C TYR A 99 20.62 16.39 14.02
N ILE A 100 20.98 15.12 14.19
CA ILE A 100 21.32 14.19 13.11
C ILE A 100 20.17 13.21 12.91
N ALA A 101 19.59 13.20 11.71
CA ALA A 101 18.63 12.19 11.28
C ALA A 101 19.33 11.05 10.56
N LEU A 102 19.10 9.82 11.02
CA LEU A 102 19.40 8.63 10.22
C LEU A 102 18.43 8.59 9.04
N ASP A 103 18.93 8.86 7.85
CA ASP A 103 18.16 8.80 6.62
C ASP A 103 18.05 7.35 6.11
N ILE A 104 16.82 6.86 5.97
CA ILE A 104 16.47 5.53 5.48
C ILE A 104 15.47 5.70 4.33
N GLY A 105 15.92 5.41 3.10
CA GLY A 105 15.06 5.31 1.93
C GLY A 105 14.51 3.90 1.71
N PRO A 106 13.70 3.69 0.66
CA PRO A 106 13.18 2.38 0.28
C PRO A 106 14.30 1.40 -0.08
N ILE A 107 14.08 0.12 0.20
CA ILE A 107 14.99 -1.00 -0.08
C ILE A 107 15.27 -1.08 -1.59
N GLY A 108 14.26 -0.80 -2.41
CA GLY A 108 14.34 -0.85 -3.88
C GLY A 108 13.88 -2.17 -4.47
N GLU A 109 13.21 -3.02 -3.68
CA GLU A 109 12.53 -4.24 -4.14
C GLU A 109 11.07 -4.22 -3.67
N LEU A 110 10.18 -4.82 -4.45
CA LEU A 110 8.77 -4.94 -4.08
C LEU A 110 8.59 -6.07 -3.04
N LEU A 111 7.78 -5.80 -2.01
CA LEU A 111 7.40 -6.81 -1.01
C LEU A 111 6.37 -7.79 -1.59
N GLU A 112 6.35 -9.01 -1.05
CA GLU A 112 5.25 -9.96 -1.28
C GLU A 112 3.89 -9.31 -0.94
N PRO A 113 2.84 -9.52 -1.76
CA PRO A 113 2.77 -10.41 -2.92
C PRO A 113 3.20 -9.77 -4.26
N MET A 114 3.52 -8.46 -4.29
CA MET A 114 3.87 -7.77 -5.54
C MET A 114 5.29 -8.09 -6.04
N GLY A 115 6.17 -8.50 -5.14
CA GLY A 115 7.53 -8.95 -5.45
C GLY A 115 7.93 -10.16 -4.61
N THR A 116 9.24 -10.33 -4.45
CA THR A 116 9.83 -11.54 -3.86
C THR A 116 10.35 -11.33 -2.44
N LEU A 117 10.37 -10.09 -1.94
CA LEU A 117 10.91 -9.79 -0.62
C LEU A 117 9.85 -10.05 0.46
N GLY A 118 10.14 -10.96 1.38
CA GLY A 118 9.27 -11.22 2.52
C GLY A 118 9.23 -10.05 3.49
N PHE A 119 8.10 -9.88 4.18
CA PHE A 119 7.94 -8.79 5.17
C PHE A 119 8.98 -8.81 6.29
N GLU A 120 9.28 -10.00 6.84
CA GLU A 120 10.29 -10.13 7.91
C GLU A 120 11.71 -9.88 7.38
N ASP A 121 11.98 -10.21 6.11
CA ASP A 121 13.27 -9.93 5.48
C ASP A 121 13.44 -8.41 5.31
N ALA A 122 12.42 -7.72 4.79
CA ALA A 122 12.40 -6.26 4.72
C ALA A 122 12.58 -5.61 6.12
N TYR A 123 11.87 -6.11 7.13
CA TYR A 123 12.04 -5.67 8.52
C TYR A 123 13.49 -5.83 9.00
N ASN A 124 14.12 -6.98 8.75
CA ASN A 124 15.49 -7.24 9.19
C ASN A 124 16.49 -6.29 8.51
N ILE A 125 16.31 -6.00 7.22
CA ILE A 125 17.12 -5.03 6.47
C ILE A 125 17.06 -3.65 7.13
N PHE A 126 15.86 -3.15 7.43
CA PHE A 126 15.69 -1.86 8.09
C PHE A 126 16.22 -1.88 9.54
N LYS A 127 16.00 -2.98 10.26
CA LYS A 127 16.47 -3.15 11.64
C LYS A 127 17.99 -2.99 11.73
N ASP A 128 18.73 -3.57 10.79
CA ASP A 128 20.19 -3.45 10.78
C ASP A 128 20.61 -1.98 10.60
N GLN A 129 19.97 -1.24 9.70
CA GLN A 129 20.23 0.20 9.53
C GLN A 129 19.95 0.99 10.82
N VAL A 130 18.79 0.75 11.44
CA VAL A 130 18.38 1.39 12.70
C VAL A 130 19.37 1.12 13.81
N ILE A 131 19.74 -0.15 14.05
CA ILE A 131 20.68 -0.53 15.11
C ILE A 131 22.01 0.19 14.92
N GLN A 132 22.52 0.26 13.68
CA GLN A 132 23.78 0.95 13.42
C GLN A 132 23.66 2.47 13.61
N GLY A 133 22.58 3.10 13.18
CA GLY A 133 22.39 4.54 13.39
C GLY A 133 22.32 4.89 14.88
N VAL A 134 21.51 4.15 15.64
CA VAL A 134 21.36 4.33 17.10
C VAL A 134 22.69 4.12 17.82
N LYS A 135 23.40 3.03 17.51
CA LYS A 135 24.74 2.74 18.07
C LYS A 135 25.73 3.87 17.82
N ASN A 136 25.66 4.52 16.66
CA ASN A 136 26.53 5.62 16.30
C ASN A 136 26.06 6.99 16.82
N GLY A 137 24.89 7.04 17.47
CA GLY A 137 24.35 8.21 18.17
C GLY A 137 23.78 9.27 17.23
N VAL A 138 22.86 8.86 16.37
CA VAL A 138 21.87 9.74 15.71
C VAL A 138 20.81 10.18 16.70
N ASP A 139 20.11 11.28 16.40
CA ASP A 139 19.10 11.88 17.27
C ASP A 139 17.66 11.49 16.90
N LEU A 140 17.42 11.11 15.64
CA LEU A 140 16.13 10.64 15.13
C LEU A 140 16.31 9.68 13.94
N ILE A 141 15.25 8.97 13.60
CA ILE A 141 15.17 8.08 12.43
C ILE A 141 14.20 8.71 11.43
N LEU A 142 14.68 8.98 10.21
CA LEU A 142 13.89 9.47 9.10
C LEU A 142 13.71 8.33 8.09
N ILE A 143 12.47 7.90 7.91
CA ILE A 143 12.07 6.92 6.91
C ILE A 143 11.42 7.70 5.77
N GLU A 144 12.12 7.94 4.67
CA GLU A 144 11.64 8.85 3.63
C GLU A 144 11.50 8.21 2.25
N THR A 145 10.69 8.86 1.40
CA THR A 145 10.43 8.46 0.01
C THR A 145 9.84 7.05 -0.12
N MET A 146 9.08 6.59 0.88
CA MET A 146 8.40 5.30 0.79
C MET A 146 7.27 5.38 -0.24
N THR A 147 7.21 4.39 -1.13
CA THR A 147 6.18 4.30 -2.17
C THR A 147 5.16 3.20 -1.89
N ASP A 148 5.54 2.23 -1.05
CA ASP A 148 4.70 1.14 -0.55
C ASP A 148 4.42 1.32 0.96
N LEU A 149 3.14 1.22 1.34
CA LEU A 149 2.71 1.32 2.73
C LEU A 149 3.21 0.14 3.56
N TYR A 150 3.35 -1.04 2.94
CA TYR A 150 3.78 -2.24 3.66
C TYR A 150 5.27 -2.18 4.01
N GLU A 151 6.08 -1.68 3.08
CA GLU A 151 7.49 -1.39 3.30
C GLU A 151 7.68 -0.32 4.38
N ALA A 152 6.91 0.78 4.33
CA ALA A 152 6.92 1.80 5.37
C ALA A 152 6.58 1.22 6.75
N LYS A 153 5.58 0.33 6.81
CA LYS A 153 5.24 -0.39 8.05
C LYS A 153 6.40 -1.25 8.56
N ALA A 154 7.06 -2.01 7.69
CA ALA A 154 8.22 -2.82 8.08
C ALA A 154 9.34 -1.94 8.66
N ALA A 155 9.65 -0.80 8.01
CA ALA A 155 10.65 0.16 8.45
C ALA A 155 10.28 0.79 9.81
N ILE A 156 9.02 1.20 10.00
CA ILE A 156 8.57 1.80 11.27
C ILE A 156 8.64 0.77 12.40
N LEU A 157 8.16 -0.46 12.18
CA LEU A 157 8.28 -1.50 13.19
C LEU A 157 9.74 -1.78 13.54
N ALA A 158 10.62 -1.85 12.53
CA ALA A 158 12.06 -2.02 12.77
C ALA A 158 12.64 -0.88 13.62
N ALA A 159 12.24 0.37 13.36
CA ALA A 159 12.63 1.52 14.16
C ALA A 159 12.10 1.46 15.60
N LYS A 160 10.77 1.29 15.77
CA LYS A 160 10.09 1.35 17.07
C LYS A 160 10.41 0.17 17.98
N GLU A 161 10.69 -1.01 17.42
CA GLU A 161 11.03 -2.21 18.21
C GLU A 161 12.51 -2.26 18.62
N ASN A 162 13.38 -1.44 18.01
CA ASN A 162 14.82 -1.47 18.25
C ASN A 162 15.40 -0.10 18.69
N SER A 163 14.53 0.90 18.94
CA SER A 163 14.93 2.25 19.34
C SER A 163 13.79 3.02 20.01
N ASP A 164 14.14 3.90 20.96
CA ASP A 164 13.23 4.89 21.56
C ASP A 164 13.33 6.28 20.91
N LEU A 165 14.20 6.43 19.89
CA LEU A 165 14.39 7.68 19.19
C LEU A 165 13.10 8.13 18.48
N PRO A 166 12.93 9.44 18.22
CA PRO A 166 11.86 9.93 17.36
C PRO A 166 11.91 9.31 15.97
N VAL A 167 10.76 8.91 15.44
CA VAL A 167 10.61 8.31 14.11
C VAL A 167 9.76 9.22 13.24
N PHE A 168 10.32 9.74 12.16
CA PHE A 168 9.59 10.49 11.13
C PHE A 168 9.42 9.59 9.92
N CYS A 169 8.24 9.60 9.30
CA CYS A 169 8.00 8.81 8.10
C CYS A 169 7.30 9.61 7.01
N THR A 170 7.87 9.64 5.81
CA THR A 170 7.26 10.28 4.64
C THR A 170 7.03 9.28 3.51
N MET A 171 5.95 9.50 2.76
CA MET A 171 5.66 8.78 1.53
C MET A 171 5.70 9.71 0.32
N SER A 172 6.01 9.16 -0.85
CA SER A 172 6.09 9.90 -2.10
C SER A 172 4.83 9.68 -2.94
N PHE A 173 4.13 10.77 -3.25
CA PHE A 173 2.87 10.76 -4.00
C PHE A 173 3.02 11.35 -5.39
N GLU A 174 2.17 10.90 -6.30
CA GLU A 174 2.01 11.46 -7.64
C GLU A 174 0.90 12.53 -7.66
N LYS A 175 0.71 13.18 -8.82
CA LYS A 175 -0.25 14.29 -8.97
C LYS A 175 -1.70 13.87 -8.76
N ASP A 176 -2.00 12.58 -8.92
CA ASP A 176 -3.30 11.97 -8.71
C ASP A 176 -3.61 11.70 -7.21
N LYS A 177 -2.70 12.09 -6.30
CA LYS A 177 -2.78 11.86 -4.86
C LYS A 177 -2.69 10.39 -4.45
N ARG A 178 -2.08 9.54 -5.29
CA ARG A 178 -1.73 8.17 -4.96
C ARG A 178 -0.22 8.00 -4.91
N THR A 179 0.26 7.06 -4.12
CA THR A 179 1.65 6.60 -4.25
C THR A 179 1.77 5.71 -5.49
N PHE A 180 3.00 5.38 -5.87
CA PHE A 180 3.27 4.46 -6.98
C PHE A 180 2.53 3.10 -6.85
N THR A 181 2.38 2.56 -5.64
CA THR A 181 1.63 1.31 -5.41
C THR A 181 0.13 1.52 -5.22
N GLY A 182 -0.37 2.74 -5.36
CA GLY A 182 -1.79 3.10 -5.26
C GLY A 182 -2.25 3.52 -3.86
N CYS A 183 -1.32 3.64 -2.89
CA CYS A 183 -1.69 4.02 -1.52
C CYS A 183 -2.38 5.39 -1.49
N ASN A 184 -3.51 5.49 -0.78
CA ASN A 184 -4.21 6.77 -0.59
C ASN A 184 -3.76 7.49 0.69
N ILE A 185 -4.07 8.80 0.75
CA ILE A 185 -3.68 9.68 1.84
C ILE A 185 -4.28 9.25 3.19
N ILE A 186 -5.54 8.81 3.21
CA ILE A 186 -6.23 8.39 4.43
C ILE A 186 -5.54 7.14 5.02
N SER A 187 -5.28 6.13 4.18
CA SER A 187 -4.58 4.90 4.55
C SER A 187 -3.17 5.17 5.08
N MET A 188 -2.40 6.01 4.38
CA MET A 188 -1.09 6.47 4.86
C MET A 188 -1.21 7.07 6.27
N VAL A 189 -2.03 8.10 6.45
CA VAL A 189 -2.08 8.81 7.73
C VAL A 189 -2.51 7.88 8.86
N MET A 190 -3.55 7.07 8.66
CA MET A 190 -4.06 6.14 9.67
C MET A 190 -3.02 5.12 10.10
N VAL A 191 -2.31 4.50 9.15
CA VAL A 191 -1.32 3.47 9.46
C VAL A 191 -0.07 4.07 10.08
N LEU A 192 0.52 5.12 9.50
CA LEU A 192 1.76 5.67 10.02
C LEU A 192 1.57 6.25 11.43
N GLN A 193 0.49 7.01 11.67
CA GLN A 193 0.22 7.54 13.00
C GLN A 193 -0.17 6.42 13.99
N GLY A 194 -0.87 5.39 13.52
CA GLY A 194 -1.26 4.22 14.32
C GLY A 194 -0.05 3.42 14.81
N LEU A 195 0.99 3.32 13.99
CA LEU A 195 2.29 2.73 14.36
C LEU A 195 3.14 3.63 15.28
N GLY A 196 2.66 4.85 15.57
CA GLY A 196 3.24 5.75 16.56
C GLY A 196 4.48 6.51 16.07
N VAL A 197 4.51 6.93 14.81
CA VAL A 197 5.50 7.90 14.33
C VAL A 197 5.32 9.25 15.02
N ASP A 198 6.42 9.97 15.21
CA ASP A 198 6.45 11.28 15.86
C ASP A 198 6.15 12.43 14.87
N ALA A 199 6.36 12.19 13.57
CA ALA A 199 5.86 13.03 12.48
C ALA A 199 5.61 12.19 11.23
N LEU A 200 4.65 12.61 10.42
CA LEU A 200 4.40 11.99 9.11
C LEU A 200 4.32 13.04 8.02
N GLY A 201 4.51 12.66 6.76
CA GLY A 201 4.45 13.65 5.71
C GLY A 201 4.76 13.17 4.30
N VAL A 202 5.09 14.13 3.46
CA VAL A 202 5.36 13.87 2.05
C VAL A 202 6.67 14.53 1.63
N ASN A 203 7.43 13.81 0.82
CA ASN A 203 8.64 14.30 0.22
C ASN A 203 8.77 13.82 -1.22
N CYS A 204 9.67 14.45 -1.97
CA CYS A 204 9.99 14.08 -3.35
C CYS A 204 8.79 14.14 -4.32
N SER A 205 8.97 13.57 -5.53
CA SER A 205 8.07 13.53 -6.70
C SER A 205 7.60 14.87 -7.27
N LEU A 206 7.15 15.79 -6.44
CA LEU A 206 6.40 17.00 -6.79
C LEU A 206 7.10 18.26 -6.30
N GLY A 207 6.87 19.37 -7.01
CA GLY A 207 7.24 20.70 -6.54
C GLY A 207 6.29 21.18 -5.42
N PRO A 208 6.61 22.31 -4.77
CA PRO A 208 5.83 22.83 -3.65
C PRO A 208 4.39 23.20 -4.04
N LYS A 209 4.16 23.60 -5.29
CA LYS A 209 2.82 23.90 -5.78
C LYS A 209 1.96 22.65 -5.95
N GLU A 210 2.53 21.61 -6.55
CA GLU A 210 1.84 20.36 -6.86
C GLU A 210 1.60 19.51 -5.62
N ILE A 211 2.48 19.58 -4.62
CA ILE A 211 2.36 18.82 -3.36
C ILE A 211 1.34 19.45 -2.40
N GLU A 212 1.05 20.74 -2.53
CA GLU A 212 0.17 21.48 -1.61
C GLU A 212 -1.23 20.86 -1.42
N PRO A 213 -1.96 20.41 -2.46
CA PRO A 213 -3.26 19.76 -2.29
C PRO A 213 -3.21 18.43 -1.51
N ILE A 214 -2.06 17.75 -1.49
CA ILE A 214 -1.83 16.52 -0.72
C ILE A 214 -1.60 16.89 0.74
N VAL A 215 -0.76 17.90 0.99
CA VAL A 215 -0.50 18.44 2.33
C VAL A 215 -1.80 18.92 2.99
N ASP A 216 -2.66 19.62 2.25
CA ASP A 216 -3.95 20.10 2.76
C ASP A 216 -4.88 18.98 3.24
N GLU A 217 -4.80 17.81 2.61
CA GLU A 217 -5.60 16.64 3.00
C GLU A 217 -4.99 15.94 4.23
N ILE A 218 -3.66 15.79 4.26
CA ILE A 218 -2.94 15.25 5.41
C ILE A 218 -3.16 16.10 6.67
N LEU A 219 -3.09 17.43 6.56
CA LEU A 219 -3.25 18.35 7.69
C LEU A 219 -4.63 18.22 8.38
N LYS A 220 -5.68 17.88 7.62
CA LYS A 220 -7.04 17.71 8.16
C LYS A 220 -7.19 16.48 9.05
N ILE A 221 -6.46 15.42 8.70
CA ILE A 221 -6.70 14.07 9.26
C ILE A 221 -5.56 13.59 10.15
N SER A 222 -4.38 14.20 10.07
CA SER A 222 -3.25 13.83 10.92
C SER A 222 -3.46 14.33 12.35
N LYS A 223 -3.20 13.47 13.33
CA LYS A 223 -3.08 13.86 14.74
C LYS A 223 -1.64 14.28 15.08
N VAL A 224 -0.67 13.72 14.38
CA VAL A 224 0.77 13.98 14.60
C VAL A 224 1.26 15.16 13.75
N PRO A 225 2.40 15.78 14.13
CA PRO A 225 3.07 16.80 13.31
C PRO A 225 3.24 16.38 11.85
N VAL A 226 3.00 17.32 10.93
CA VAL A 226 3.13 17.09 9.49
C VAL A 226 4.46 17.63 8.97
N MET A 227 5.11 16.84 8.12
CA MET A 227 6.39 17.14 7.47
C MET A 227 6.24 17.31 5.96
N VAL A 228 6.98 18.27 5.38
CA VAL A 228 7.03 18.47 3.92
C VAL A 228 8.47 18.72 3.45
N GLN A 229 8.93 17.93 2.48
CA GLN A 229 10.22 18.12 1.80
C GLN A 229 10.00 18.06 0.28
N ALA A 230 9.56 19.17 -0.31
CA ALA A 230 9.27 19.25 -1.74
C ALA A 230 10.55 19.30 -2.59
N ASN A 231 10.45 18.90 -3.86
CA ASN A 231 11.51 19.14 -4.84
C ASN A 231 11.59 20.64 -5.21
N ALA A 232 12.72 21.10 -5.76
CA ALA A 232 12.82 22.42 -6.39
C ALA A 232 12.16 22.47 -7.78
N GLY A 233 10.99 21.84 -7.91
CA GLY A 233 10.23 21.69 -9.15
C GLY A 233 10.34 20.29 -9.75
N LEU A 234 9.68 20.10 -10.88
CA LEU A 234 9.85 18.89 -11.67
C LEU A 234 11.20 18.95 -12.40
N PRO A 235 11.94 17.83 -12.48
CA PRO A 235 13.19 17.80 -13.22
C PRO A 235 12.95 18.12 -14.70
N SER A 236 13.81 18.96 -15.27
CA SER A 236 13.87 19.27 -16.70
C SER A 236 15.31 19.14 -17.19
N ILE A 237 15.57 18.84 -18.46
CA ILE A 237 16.93 18.85 -19.00
C ILE A 237 17.20 20.16 -19.72
N VAL A 238 18.29 20.82 -19.33
CA VAL A 238 18.86 21.96 -20.05
C VAL A 238 20.32 21.64 -20.33
N ASP A 239 20.71 21.68 -21.61
CA ASP A 239 22.09 21.37 -22.08
C ASP A 239 22.64 20.01 -21.61
N GLY A 240 21.78 18.99 -21.51
CA GLY A 240 22.16 17.64 -21.10
C GLY A 240 22.36 17.46 -19.58
N ASN A 241 22.07 18.48 -18.78
CA ASN A 241 22.05 18.41 -17.32
C ASN A 241 20.61 18.47 -16.79
N THR A 242 20.33 17.75 -15.71
CA THR A 242 19.04 17.87 -15.02
C THR A 242 19.01 19.16 -14.20
N VAL A 243 18.08 20.04 -14.53
CA VAL A 243 17.84 21.33 -13.89
C VAL A 243 16.45 21.32 -13.26
N PHE A 244 16.40 21.85 -12.04
CA PHE A 244 15.20 22.09 -11.28
C PHE A 244 14.88 23.59 -11.36
N ASN A 245 13.65 23.91 -11.75
CA ASN A 245 13.32 25.26 -12.23
C ASN A 245 12.78 26.22 -11.17
N ILE A 246 12.60 25.77 -9.93
CA ILE A 246 12.09 26.62 -8.85
C ILE A 246 13.27 27.33 -8.19
N SER A 247 13.15 28.65 -8.07
CA SER A 247 14.13 29.51 -7.39
C SER A 247 14.05 29.37 -5.86
N PRO A 248 15.12 29.73 -5.11
CA PRO A 248 15.07 29.83 -3.66
C PRO A 248 13.90 30.67 -3.13
N GLU A 249 13.61 31.80 -3.78
CA GLU A 249 12.54 32.72 -3.38
C GLU A 249 11.15 32.11 -3.58
N GLU A 250 10.94 31.45 -4.73
CA GLU A 250 9.68 30.75 -5.00
C GLU A 250 9.50 29.55 -4.06
N PHE A 251 10.55 28.79 -3.79
CA PHE A 251 10.51 27.67 -2.84
C PHE A 251 10.13 28.15 -1.44
N ALA A 252 10.77 29.22 -0.97
CA ALA A 252 10.52 29.82 0.34
C ALA A 252 9.10 30.38 0.48
N LEU A 253 8.51 30.93 -0.59
CA LEU A 253 7.12 31.38 -0.61
C LEU A 253 6.15 30.24 -0.27
N TYR A 254 6.31 29.07 -0.88
CA TYR A 254 5.48 27.90 -0.55
C TYR A 254 5.80 27.32 0.82
N GLY A 255 7.09 27.29 1.21
CA GLY A 255 7.49 26.91 2.56
C GLY A 255 6.77 27.73 3.64
N ARG A 256 6.70 29.05 3.46
CA ARG A 256 5.92 29.93 4.34
C ARG A 256 4.45 29.56 4.37
N ARG A 257 3.82 29.32 3.22
CA ARG A 257 2.41 28.91 3.13
C ARG A 257 2.15 27.60 3.87
N PHE A 258 3.05 26.62 3.77
CA PHE A 258 2.96 25.38 4.54
C PHE A 258 3.03 25.61 6.04
N GLY A 259 3.96 26.45 6.50
CA GLY A 259 4.07 26.81 7.90
C GLY A 259 2.82 27.53 8.43
N GLU A 260 2.27 28.48 7.66
CA GLU A 260 1.03 29.18 7.98
C GLU A 260 -0.17 28.23 8.09
N LYS A 261 -0.20 27.15 7.28
CA LYS A 261 -1.22 26.09 7.33
C LYS A 261 -1.04 25.08 8.48
N GLY A 262 0.05 25.16 9.24
CA GLY A 262 0.29 24.26 10.38
C GLY A 262 1.21 23.06 10.09
N VAL A 263 1.97 23.09 8.99
CA VAL A 263 3.10 22.16 8.80
C VAL A 263 4.19 22.50 9.82
N LYS A 264 4.69 21.48 10.54
CA LYS A 264 5.63 21.64 11.65
C LYS A 264 7.07 21.33 11.27
N VAL A 265 7.28 20.56 10.19
CA VAL A 265 8.62 20.21 9.72
C VAL A 265 8.71 20.51 8.23
N ILE A 266 9.66 21.35 7.83
CA ILE A 266 9.82 21.77 6.43
C ILE A 266 11.29 21.64 6.02
N GLY A 267 11.55 21.03 4.88
CA GLY A 267 12.89 20.93 4.31
C GLY A 267 12.84 20.89 2.78
N GLY A 268 13.93 20.46 2.17
CA GLY A 268 14.04 20.30 0.72
C GLY A 268 14.38 18.87 0.31
N CYS A 269 13.91 18.45 -0.86
CA CYS A 269 14.33 17.20 -1.51
C CYS A 269 15.07 17.53 -2.82
N CYS A 270 14.91 16.75 -3.88
CA CYS A 270 15.68 16.86 -5.12
C CYS A 270 15.66 18.29 -5.71
N GLY A 271 16.84 18.78 -6.10
CA GLY A 271 17.03 20.11 -6.69
C GLY A 271 17.23 21.24 -5.69
N THR A 272 16.94 21.02 -4.40
CA THR A 272 17.18 22.02 -3.36
C THR A 272 18.66 22.09 -2.98
N THR A 273 19.08 23.27 -2.52
CA THR A 273 20.46 23.59 -2.12
C THR A 273 20.46 24.42 -0.84
N ASP A 274 21.64 24.71 -0.30
CA ASP A 274 21.84 25.60 0.85
C ASP A 274 21.14 26.96 0.68
N LYS A 275 21.15 27.53 -0.54
CA LYS A 275 20.44 28.78 -0.84
C LYS A 275 18.92 28.67 -0.68
N HIS A 276 18.33 27.53 -1.04
CA HIS A 276 16.89 27.29 -0.86
C HIS A 276 16.54 27.22 0.63
N ILE A 277 17.40 26.57 1.42
CA ILE A 277 17.22 26.46 2.86
C ILE A 277 17.39 27.82 3.54
N GLU A 278 18.38 28.62 3.14
CA GLU A 278 18.57 29.99 3.67
C GLU A 278 17.35 30.88 3.41
N ALA A 279 16.81 30.82 2.18
CA ALA A 279 15.58 31.54 1.82
C ALA A 279 14.38 31.04 2.63
N LEU A 280 14.26 29.72 2.82
CA LEU A 280 13.21 29.09 3.62
C LEU A 280 13.25 29.55 5.09
N VAL A 281 14.43 29.50 5.72
CA VAL A 281 14.66 30.00 7.09
C VAL A 281 14.24 31.46 7.22
N SER A 282 14.64 32.28 6.25
CA SER A 282 14.28 33.69 6.21
C SER A 282 12.77 33.91 6.11
N ALA A 283 12.07 33.12 5.30
CA ALA A 283 10.63 33.24 5.09
C ALA A 283 9.78 32.72 6.27
N LEU A 284 10.30 31.75 7.02
CA LEU A 284 9.67 31.15 8.20
C LEU A 284 9.94 31.91 9.50
N ASN A 285 10.88 32.87 9.50
CA ASN A 285 11.11 33.73 10.65
C ASN A 285 9.84 34.53 11.01
N ASN A 286 9.45 34.46 12.29
CA ASN A 286 8.29 35.15 12.86
C ASN A 286 6.94 34.82 12.20
N ILE A 287 6.78 33.63 11.60
CA ILE A 287 5.46 33.21 11.15
C ILE A 287 4.57 32.83 12.32
N VAL A 288 3.27 33.10 12.17
CA VAL A 288 2.25 32.61 13.08
C VAL A 288 1.76 31.29 12.52
N VAL A 289 2.06 30.19 13.23
CA VAL A 289 1.56 28.86 12.89
C VAL A 289 0.10 28.79 13.31
N GLN A 290 -0.80 28.45 12.38
CA GLN A 290 -2.20 28.25 12.74
C GLN A 290 -2.36 27.00 13.61
N ASP A 291 -3.16 27.13 14.66
CA ASP A 291 -3.68 25.96 15.37
C ASP A 291 -4.57 25.17 14.41
N ARG A 292 -4.30 23.86 14.29
CA ARG A 292 -5.07 23.00 13.40
C ARG A 292 -6.28 22.45 14.13
N GLU A 293 -7.44 22.51 13.48
CA GLU A 293 -8.58 21.70 13.89
C GLU A 293 -8.37 20.26 13.41
N TYR A 294 -8.24 19.35 14.36
CA TYR A 294 -8.18 17.92 14.10
C TYR A 294 -9.59 17.36 13.92
N TYR A 295 -9.82 16.69 12.79
CA TYR A 295 -11.08 16.00 12.50
C TYR A 295 -10.86 14.49 12.58
N PRO A 296 -11.23 13.84 13.71
CA PRO A 296 -11.06 12.39 13.84
C PRO A 296 -11.90 11.64 12.80
N ILE A 297 -11.29 10.64 12.19
CA ILE A 297 -11.94 9.78 11.20
C ILE A 297 -12.00 8.36 11.75
N ASN A 298 -13.22 7.84 11.89
CA ASN A 298 -13.44 6.42 12.19
C ASN A 298 -13.30 5.65 10.87
N SER A 299 -12.24 4.88 10.73
CA SER A 299 -11.95 4.20 9.48
C SER A 299 -11.04 2.99 9.71
N ILE A 300 -11.11 2.06 8.76
CA ILE A 300 -10.13 0.98 8.59
C ILE A 300 -9.71 0.91 7.13
N CYS A 301 -8.56 0.31 6.83
CA CYS A 301 -8.02 0.45 5.49
C CYS A 301 -7.10 -0.69 5.07
N THR A 302 -7.05 -0.91 3.76
CA THR A 302 -5.92 -1.44 3.00
C THR A 302 -5.07 -0.24 2.49
N PRO A 303 -4.01 -0.42 1.69
CA PRO A 303 -3.29 0.73 1.14
C PRO A 303 -4.14 1.56 0.20
N THR A 304 -4.92 0.90 -0.66
CA THR A 304 -5.64 1.53 -1.78
C THR A 304 -7.08 1.91 -1.43
N ASN A 305 -7.68 1.28 -0.42
CA ASN A 305 -9.06 1.51 0.02
C ASN A 305 -9.14 1.83 1.52
N ALA A 306 -9.81 2.93 1.85
CA ALA A 306 -10.12 3.32 3.22
C ALA A 306 -11.64 3.32 3.42
N VAL A 307 -12.13 2.47 4.31
CA VAL A 307 -13.54 2.34 4.68
C VAL A 307 -13.81 3.28 5.84
N VAL A 308 -14.28 4.48 5.51
CA VAL A 308 -14.78 5.45 6.51
C VAL A 308 -16.14 4.98 7.03
N ILE A 309 -16.29 4.98 8.36
CA ILE A 309 -17.47 4.50 9.07
C ILE A 309 -18.32 5.71 9.49
N ASP A 310 -18.80 6.45 8.49
CA ASP A 310 -19.73 7.57 8.64
C ASP A 310 -21.20 7.15 8.41
N GLU A 311 -21.41 6.04 7.71
CA GLU A 311 -22.67 5.33 7.54
C GLU A 311 -22.56 3.87 7.99
N VAL A 312 -23.66 3.10 7.85
CA VAL A 312 -23.64 1.64 8.12
C VAL A 312 -22.72 0.92 7.12
N LYS A 313 -21.73 0.18 7.64
CA LYS A 313 -20.80 -0.63 6.84
C LYS A 313 -20.89 -2.11 7.21
N VAL A 314 -20.92 -2.99 6.21
CA VAL A 314 -21.18 -4.41 6.41
C VAL A 314 -19.88 -5.18 6.65
N ILE A 315 -19.86 -5.97 7.73
CA ILE A 315 -18.80 -6.95 7.99
C ILE A 315 -19.30 -8.35 7.58
N GLY A 316 -18.63 -8.96 6.60
CA GLY A 316 -18.96 -10.30 6.11
C GLY A 316 -18.52 -11.41 7.06
N GLU A 317 -19.46 -12.26 7.52
CA GLU A 317 -19.24 -13.30 8.55
C GLU A 317 -18.80 -14.69 8.03
N ARG A 318 -18.62 -14.86 6.71
CA ARG A 318 -18.55 -16.21 6.14
C ARG A 318 -17.20 -16.91 6.29
N ILE A 319 -16.10 -16.17 6.48
CA ILE A 319 -14.77 -16.75 6.71
C ILE A 319 -14.66 -17.13 8.19
N ASN A 320 -15.41 -18.17 8.55
CA ASN A 320 -15.51 -18.65 9.93
C ASN A 320 -15.90 -20.14 9.91
N PRO A 321 -15.10 -21.04 10.52
CA PRO A 321 -15.35 -22.48 10.54
C PRO A 321 -16.53 -22.91 11.42
N THR A 322 -17.01 -22.05 12.30
CA THR A 322 -18.03 -22.40 13.30
C THR A 322 -19.33 -22.84 12.64
N GLY A 323 -19.74 -24.08 12.90
CA GLY A 323 -20.96 -24.68 12.32
C GLY A 323 -20.89 -25.01 10.83
N LYS A 324 -19.76 -24.79 10.13
CA LYS A 324 -19.63 -24.98 8.68
C LYS A 324 -18.70 -26.14 8.32
N LYS A 325 -19.27 -27.34 8.14
CA LYS A 325 -18.50 -28.57 7.86
C LYS A 325 -17.51 -28.44 6.70
N LEU A 326 -17.95 -27.88 5.56
CA LEU A 326 -17.09 -27.72 4.37
C LEU A 326 -15.92 -26.76 4.63
N PHE A 327 -16.16 -25.65 5.32
CA PHE A 327 -15.12 -24.69 5.68
C PHE A 327 -14.07 -25.30 6.61
N LYS A 328 -14.51 -26.13 7.58
CA LYS A 328 -13.60 -26.89 8.44
C LYS A 328 -12.72 -27.85 7.65
N GLU A 329 -13.30 -28.62 6.73
CA GLU A 329 -12.55 -29.52 5.88
C GLU A 329 -11.55 -28.78 4.98
N ALA A 330 -11.91 -27.61 4.47
CA ALA A 330 -11.03 -26.76 3.68
C ALA A 330 -9.81 -26.29 4.48
N LEU A 331 -10.01 -25.77 5.70
CA LEU A 331 -8.90 -25.37 6.57
C LEU A 331 -7.96 -26.53 6.89
N VAL A 332 -8.51 -27.70 7.24
CA VAL A 332 -7.70 -28.89 7.58
C VAL A 332 -6.91 -29.39 6.37
N ARG A 333 -7.45 -29.30 5.15
CA ARG A 333 -6.75 -29.70 3.91
C ARG A 333 -5.83 -28.60 3.36
N GLY A 334 -5.84 -27.41 3.94
CA GLY A 334 -5.11 -26.25 3.42
C GLY A 334 -5.66 -25.74 2.08
N ASP A 335 -6.94 -25.98 1.78
CA ASP A 335 -7.66 -25.49 0.60
C ASP A 335 -7.95 -23.99 0.76
N ILE A 336 -6.93 -23.19 0.44
CA ILE A 336 -7.00 -21.73 0.48
C ILE A 336 -7.99 -21.19 -0.56
N ASP A 337 -8.11 -21.82 -1.73
CA ASP A 337 -9.01 -21.34 -2.78
C ASP A 337 -10.47 -21.34 -2.34
N TYR A 338 -10.90 -22.34 -1.56
CA TYR A 338 -12.23 -22.31 -0.96
C TYR A 338 -12.44 -21.08 -0.07
N ILE A 339 -11.44 -20.70 0.71
CA ILE A 339 -11.50 -19.50 1.57
C ILE A 339 -11.54 -18.23 0.72
N LEU A 340 -10.71 -18.16 -0.32
CA LEU A 340 -10.68 -17.01 -1.23
C LEU A 340 -11.98 -16.84 -2.02
N ARG A 341 -12.62 -17.94 -2.45
CA ARG A 341 -13.96 -17.89 -3.07
C ARG A 341 -15.01 -17.31 -2.13
N GLU A 342 -15.01 -17.74 -0.87
CA GLU A 342 -15.92 -17.19 0.14
C GLU A 342 -15.62 -15.70 0.42
N ALA A 343 -14.35 -15.30 0.40
CA ALA A 343 -13.96 -13.89 0.52
C ALA A 343 -14.46 -13.05 -0.67
N ILE A 344 -14.18 -13.47 -1.90
CA ILE A 344 -14.61 -12.79 -3.14
C ILE A 344 -16.13 -12.67 -3.19
N ALA A 345 -16.86 -13.78 -2.94
CA ALA A 345 -18.31 -13.79 -3.01
C ALA A 345 -18.95 -12.80 -2.02
N GLN A 346 -18.34 -12.62 -0.83
CA GLN A 346 -18.83 -11.64 0.14
C GLN A 346 -18.61 -10.21 -0.30
N VAL A 347 -17.43 -9.89 -0.85
CA VAL A 347 -17.12 -8.54 -1.36
C VAL A 347 -18.02 -8.22 -2.56
N GLU A 348 -18.19 -9.15 -3.50
CA GLU A 348 -19.10 -8.99 -4.64
C GLU A 348 -20.56 -8.78 -4.20
N ALA A 349 -20.94 -9.32 -3.05
CA ALA A 349 -22.26 -9.12 -2.46
C ALA A 349 -22.39 -7.86 -1.58
N GLY A 350 -21.35 -7.03 -1.53
CA GLY A 350 -21.37 -5.73 -0.85
C GLY A 350 -20.84 -5.73 0.59
N ALA A 351 -20.01 -6.70 0.97
CA ALA A 351 -19.25 -6.56 2.22
C ALA A 351 -18.18 -5.47 2.10
N ASP A 352 -18.22 -4.49 3.00
CA ASP A 352 -17.20 -3.44 3.11
C ASP A 352 -15.94 -3.93 3.84
N ILE A 353 -16.10 -4.94 4.72
CA ILE A 353 -15.08 -5.49 5.62
C ILE A 353 -15.29 -7.00 5.68
N LEU A 354 -14.21 -7.79 5.80
CA LEU A 354 -14.31 -9.24 6.02
C LEU A 354 -13.87 -9.63 7.43
N ASP A 355 -14.74 -10.32 8.16
CA ASP A 355 -14.36 -11.03 9.39
C ASP A 355 -13.59 -12.30 9.02
N VAL A 356 -12.43 -12.52 9.64
CA VAL A 356 -11.53 -13.65 9.36
C VAL A 356 -11.26 -14.39 10.66
N ASN A 357 -11.98 -15.50 10.85
CA ASN A 357 -11.75 -16.46 11.92
C ASN A 357 -11.28 -17.80 11.31
N VAL A 358 -10.14 -18.31 11.76
CA VAL A 358 -9.60 -19.63 11.35
C VAL A 358 -9.51 -20.61 12.52
N GLY A 359 -10.18 -20.32 13.62
CA GLY A 359 -10.07 -21.06 14.87
C GLY A 359 -10.54 -22.52 14.75
N LEU A 360 -9.58 -23.44 14.74
CA LEU A 360 -9.83 -24.89 14.79
C LEU A 360 -8.77 -25.58 15.67
N PRO A 361 -9.16 -26.48 16.58
CA PRO A 361 -8.21 -27.25 17.40
C PRO A 361 -7.22 -28.10 16.59
N GLU A 362 -7.60 -28.52 15.38
CA GLU A 362 -6.84 -29.45 14.55
C GLU A 362 -5.72 -28.79 13.72
N ILE A 363 -5.59 -27.46 13.75
CA ILE A 363 -4.63 -26.73 12.92
C ILE A 363 -3.70 -25.83 13.76
N ASN A 364 -2.58 -25.42 13.16
CA ASN A 364 -1.80 -24.31 13.70
C ASN A 364 -2.49 -22.98 13.35
N GLU A 365 -3.25 -22.43 14.29
CA GLU A 365 -4.02 -21.20 14.09
C GLU A 365 -3.13 -20.01 13.71
N GLU A 366 -1.93 -19.90 14.30
CA GLU A 366 -1.00 -18.79 14.04
C GLU A 366 -0.51 -18.79 12.58
N GLU A 367 -0.01 -19.93 12.11
CA GLU A 367 0.46 -20.08 10.71
C GLU A 367 -0.71 -19.97 9.72
N THR A 368 -1.86 -20.55 10.05
CA THR A 368 -3.03 -20.52 9.16
C THR A 368 -3.57 -19.10 9.02
N MET A 369 -3.66 -18.34 10.11
CA MET A 369 -4.14 -16.95 10.09
C MET A 369 -3.23 -16.09 9.21
N VAL A 370 -1.90 -16.19 9.39
CA VAL A 370 -0.92 -15.46 8.56
C VAL A 370 -1.09 -15.81 7.08
N LYS A 371 -1.22 -17.11 6.75
CA LYS A 371 -1.42 -17.57 5.38
C LYS A 371 -2.70 -17.01 4.77
N VAL A 372 -3.83 -17.14 5.46
CA VAL A 372 -5.14 -16.66 4.97
C VAL A 372 -5.14 -15.14 4.77
N ILE A 373 -4.60 -14.38 5.72
CA ILE A 373 -4.51 -12.92 5.61
C ILE A 373 -3.63 -12.51 4.41
N LYS A 374 -2.45 -13.14 4.21
CA LYS A 374 -1.61 -12.87 3.03
C LYS A 374 -2.34 -13.15 1.72
N GLU A 375 -3.05 -14.26 1.64
CA GLU A 375 -3.75 -14.71 0.42
C GLU A 375 -4.99 -13.87 0.09
N ILE A 376 -5.70 -13.36 1.10
CA ILE A 376 -6.83 -12.43 0.91
C ILE A 376 -6.34 -11.07 0.43
N GLN A 377 -5.34 -10.46 1.09
CA GLN A 377 -4.76 -9.17 0.67
C GLN A 377 -4.11 -9.25 -0.71
N SER A 378 -3.57 -10.43 -1.01
CA SER A 378 -3.52 -11.07 -2.32
C SER A 378 -4.35 -10.51 -3.47
N ILE A 379 -5.66 -10.63 -3.29
CA ILE A 379 -6.69 -10.48 -4.32
C ILE A 379 -7.59 -9.28 -4.06
N LEU A 380 -7.89 -9.03 -2.79
CA LEU A 380 -9.01 -8.21 -2.39
C LEU A 380 -8.50 -6.93 -1.75
N ASP A 381 -9.05 -5.83 -2.24
CA ASP A 381 -8.83 -4.51 -1.68
C ASP A 381 -9.89 -4.19 -0.61
N VAL A 382 -10.06 -5.11 0.34
CA VAL A 382 -11.06 -5.05 1.40
C VAL A 382 -10.38 -5.12 2.77
N PRO A 383 -10.70 -4.20 3.70
CA PRO A 383 -10.18 -4.28 5.05
C PRO A 383 -10.62 -5.54 5.81
N LEU A 384 -9.81 -5.96 6.78
CA LEU A 384 -10.06 -7.19 7.54
C LEU A 384 -10.35 -6.91 9.01
N GLN A 385 -11.27 -7.70 9.56
CA GLN A 385 -11.45 -7.90 10.99
C GLN A 385 -10.79 -9.24 11.35
N ILE A 386 -9.71 -9.19 12.11
CA ILE A 386 -8.95 -10.37 12.56
C ILE A 386 -9.64 -10.91 13.80
N ASP A 387 -10.28 -12.07 13.67
CA ASP A 387 -11.06 -12.72 14.72
C ASP A 387 -10.29 -13.92 15.31
N SER A 388 -9.87 -13.77 16.57
CA SER A 388 -9.29 -14.84 17.38
C SER A 388 -9.36 -14.51 18.87
N THR A 389 -9.42 -15.53 19.72
CA THR A 389 -9.29 -15.38 21.18
C THR A 389 -7.83 -15.46 21.65
N ASN A 390 -6.88 -15.79 20.76
CA ASN A 390 -5.48 -15.97 21.10
C ASN A 390 -4.66 -14.70 20.79
N PRO A 391 -4.07 -14.03 21.81
CA PRO A 391 -3.25 -12.83 21.61
C PRO A 391 -2.11 -13.02 20.60
N ARG A 392 -1.50 -14.22 20.53
CA ARG A 392 -0.39 -14.50 19.60
C ARG A 392 -0.85 -14.54 18.15
N VAL A 393 -2.03 -15.11 17.90
CA VAL A 393 -2.63 -15.16 16.56
C VAL A 393 -2.97 -13.75 16.10
N ILE A 394 -3.55 -12.93 16.98
CA ILE A 394 -3.83 -11.52 16.72
C ILE A 394 -2.54 -10.76 16.40
N GLU A 395 -1.51 -10.86 17.24
CA GLU A 395 -0.24 -10.17 17.01
C GLU A 395 0.43 -10.59 15.70
N LYS A 396 0.45 -11.89 15.38
CA LYS A 396 0.99 -12.40 14.12
C LYS A 396 0.21 -11.90 12.92
N GLY A 397 -1.12 -11.90 12.98
CA GLY A 397 -1.98 -11.38 11.92
C GLY A 397 -1.77 -9.87 11.70
N LEU A 398 -1.78 -9.09 12.78
CA LEU A 398 -1.57 -7.64 12.71
C LEU A 398 -0.19 -7.27 12.19
N ARG A 399 0.86 -8.05 12.53
CA ARG A 399 2.23 -7.78 12.06
C ARG A 399 2.32 -7.79 10.53
N ILE A 400 1.68 -8.76 9.88
CA ILE A 400 1.73 -8.95 8.42
C ILE A 400 0.57 -8.28 7.66
N TYR A 401 -0.37 -7.65 8.37
CA TYR A 401 -1.48 -6.96 7.73
C TYR A 401 -1.02 -5.63 7.12
N ASN A 402 -1.27 -5.42 5.84
CA ASN A 402 -0.93 -4.21 5.10
C ASN A 402 -2.08 -3.19 5.17
N GLY A 403 -2.19 -2.50 6.29
CA GLY A 403 -3.29 -1.57 6.54
C GLY A 403 -3.60 -1.41 8.02
N LYS A 404 -4.80 -0.88 8.30
CA LYS A 404 -5.38 -0.81 9.65
C LYS A 404 -6.56 -1.79 9.75
N ALA A 405 -6.41 -2.82 10.57
CA ALA A 405 -7.41 -3.86 10.79
C ALA A 405 -8.28 -3.58 12.02
N ILE A 406 -9.37 -4.33 12.16
CA ILE A 406 -10.12 -4.48 13.40
C ILE A 406 -9.65 -5.75 14.13
N VAL A 407 -9.40 -5.66 15.43
CA VAL A 407 -9.22 -6.83 16.29
C VAL A 407 -10.56 -7.23 16.90
N ASN A 408 -11.01 -8.45 16.61
CA ASN A 408 -12.16 -9.08 17.23
C ASN A 408 -11.67 -10.24 18.12
N SER A 409 -11.58 -10.08 19.44
CA SER A 409 -12.05 -8.96 20.27
C SER A 409 -11.36 -8.92 21.63
N VAL A 410 -11.70 -7.91 22.43
CA VAL A 410 -11.51 -7.89 23.88
C VAL A 410 -12.85 -8.03 24.60
N ASN A 411 -12.81 -8.40 25.87
CA ASN A 411 -13.99 -8.40 26.74
C ASN A 411 -13.72 -7.56 28.01
N GLY A 412 -14.68 -7.54 28.93
CA GLY A 412 -14.60 -6.77 30.18
C GLY A 412 -13.67 -7.33 31.25
N GLU A 413 -13.06 -8.50 31.03
CA GLU A 413 -12.11 -9.12 31.97
C GLU A 413 -10.75 -8.40 31.89
N ASP A 414 -10.13 -8.13 33.04
CA ASP A 414 -8.85 -7.41 33.07
C ASP A 414 -7.75 -8.17 32.33
N GLU A 415 -7.75 -9.51 32.39
CA GLU A 415 -6.77 -10.34 31.68
C GLU A 415 -6.89 -10.22 30.15
N SER A 416 -8.10 -10.10 29.61
CA SER A 416 -8.33 -9.90 28.17
C SER A 416 -7.80 -8.53 27.73
N LEU A 417 -8.16 -7.49 28.48
CA LEU A 417 -7.76 -6.11 28.19
C LEU A 417 -6.23 -5.95 28.26
N ASP A 418 -5.60 -6.48 29.31
CA ASP A 418 -4.16 -6.34 29.54
C ASP A 418 -3.31 -7.08 28.51
N LYS A 419 -3.84 -8.15 27.89
CA LYS A 419 -3.13 -8.90 26.85
C LYS A 419 -3.31 -8.31 25.46
N ILE A 420 -4.51 -7.82 25.13
CA ILE A 420 -4.86 -7.43 23.76
C ILE A 420 -4.66 -5.94 23.50
N LEU A 421 -5.02 -5.04 24.43
CA LEU A 421 -4.90 -3.59 24.22
C LEU A 421 -3.45 -3.14 23.91
N PRO A 422 -2.39 -3.69 24.54
CA PRO A 422 -1.02 -3.37 24.14
C PRO A 422 -0.71 -3.74 22.68
N ILE A 423 -1.25 -4.87 22.20
CA ILE A 423 -1.07 -5.33 20.82
C ILE A 423 -1.82 -4.39 19.86
N VAL A 424 -3.07 -4.05 20.18
CA VAL A 424 -3.89 -3.09 19.42
C VAL A 424 -3.15 -1.75 19.30
N LYS A 425 -2.62 -1.24 20.41
CA LYS A 425 -1.86 0.02 20.43
C LYS A 425 -0.57 -0.07 19.60
N LYS A 426 0.17 -1.17 19.70
CA LYS A 426 1.45 -1.37 18.99
C LYS A 426 1.29 -1.29 17.47
N TYR A 427 0.22 -1.89 16.93
CA TYR A 427 -0.01 -1.94 15.49
C TYR A 427 -1.01 -0.89 14.98
N GLY A 428 -1.54 -0.04 15.86
CA GLY A 428 -2.51 1.00 15.50
C GLY A 428 -3.84 0.46 14.97
N ALA A 429 -4.27 -0.71 15.46
CA ALA A 429 -5.52 -1.35 15.05
C ALA A 429 -6.73 -0.72 15.76
N SER A 430 -7.93 -0.91 15.20
CA SER A 430 -9.18 -0.71 15.94
C SER A 430 -9.53 -1.99 16.73
N VAL A 431 -10.39 -1.91 17.75
CA VAL A 431 -10.72 -3.05 18.62
C VAL A 431 -12.22 -3.15 18.89
N VAL A 432 -12.74 -4.37 18.83
CA VAL A 432 -14.10 -4.71 19.27
C VAL A 432 -14.08 -5.08 20.75
N GLY A 433 -14.87 -4.37 21.55
CA GLY A 433 -15.12 -4.66 22.96
C GLY A 433 -16.46 -5.37 23.18
N LEU A 434 -16.42 -6.63 23.57
CA LEU A 434 -17.59 -7.43 23.92
C LEU A 434 -18.07 -7.07 25.33
N THR A 435 -19.36 -6.76 25.47
CA THR A 435 -19.98 -6.39 26.77
C THR A 435 -20.29 -7.59 27.67
N LEU A 436 -19.28 -8.43 27.93
CA LEU A 436 -19.29 -9.54 28.88
C LEU A 436 -18.06 -9.51 29.78
N ASP A 437 -18.14 -10.12 30.96
CA ASP A 437 -17.03 -10.26 31.90
C ASP A 437 -17.03 -11.67 32.53
N GLU A 438 -16.31 -11.87 33.64
CA GLU A 438 -16.17 -13.17 34.30
C GLU A 438 -17.52 -13.75 34.77
N ARG A 439 -18.56 -12.90 34.90
CA ARG A 439 -19.92 -13.28 35.27
C ARG A 439 -20.77 -13.66 34.04
N GLY A 440 -20.19 -13.61 32.85
CA GLY A 440 -20.85 -13.85 31.57
C GLY A 440 -21.54 -12.60 31.02
N ILE A 441 -22.56 -12.81 30.19
CA ILE A 441 -23.30 -11.74 29.52
C ILE A 441 -24.33 -11.13 30.48
N PRO A 442 -24.27 -9.82 30.78
CA PRO A 442 -25.27 -9.18 31.63
C PRO A 442 -26.67 -9.19 31.01
N LYS A 443 -27.68 -9.27 31.89
CA LYS A 443 -29.09 -9.34 31.47
C LYS A 443 -29.65 -7.99 31.05
N THR A 444 -29.18 -6.89 31.64
CA THR A 444 -29.72 -5.55 31.43
C THR A 444 -28.82 -4.68 30.56
N ALA A 445 -29.42 -3.77 29.79
CA ALA A 445 -28.70 -2.82 28.96
C ALA A 445 -27.74 -1.94 29.75
N LEU A 446 -28.15 -1.53 30.96
CA LEU A 446 -27.34 -0.68 31.83
C LEU A 446 -26.07 -1.39 32.33
N GLU A 447 -26.14 -2.68 32.61
CA GLU A 447 -24.96 -3.45 33.02
C GLU A 447 -24.01 -3.67 31.85
N ARG A 448 -24.52 -3.97 30.65
CA ARG A 448 -23.70 -4.03 29.43
C ARG A 448 -23.01 -2.71 29.14
N PHE A 449 -23.73 -1.60 29.31
CA PHE A 449 -23.18 -0.26 29.20
C PHE A 449 -22.02 0.01 30.18
N LYS A 450 -22.12 -0.44 31.44
CA LYS A 450 -21.03 -0.31 32.42
C LYS A 450 -19.78 -1.08 32.01
N ILE A 451 -19.94 -2.25 31.41
CA ILE A 451 -18.80 -3.01 30.85
C ILE A 451 -18.21 -2.24 29.66
N ALA A 452 -19.03 -1.73 28.76
CA ALA A 452 -18.56 -0.89 27.64
C ALA A 452 -17.77 0.34 28.14
N GLU A 453 -18.27 1.03 29.17
CA GLU A 453 -17.58 2.16 29.81
C GLU A 453 -16.22 1.76 30.38
N LYS A 454 -16.14 0.58 31.04
CA LYS A 454 -14.87 0.02 31.51
C LYS A 454 -13.90 -0.22 30.35
N ILE A 455 -14.35 -0.87 29.28
CA ILE A 455 -13.51 -1.19 28.11
C ILE A 455 -12.98 0.08 27.46
N VAL A 456 -13.85 1.07 27.20
CA VAL A 456 -13.46 2.36 26.61
C VAL A 456 -12.41 3.05 27.47
N LYS A 457 -12.64 3.14 28.78
CA LYS A 457 -11.70 3.77 29.71
C LYS A 457 -10.34 3.05 29.72
N ARG A 458 -10.34 1.71 29.74
CA ARG A 458 -9.09 0.93 29.71
C ARG A 458 -8.33 1.13 28.40
N ALA A 459 -9.03 1.18 27.26
CA ALA A 459 -8.40 1.50 25.97
C ALA A 459 -7.78 2.91 25.95
N GLU A 460 -8.46 3.93 26.51
CA GLU A 460 -7.90 5.28 26.66
C GLU A 460 -6.62 5.29 27.52
N GLU A 461 -6.56 4.49 28.59
CA GLU A 461 -5.36 4.34 29.43
C GLU A 461 -4.15 3.76 28.66
N TYR A 462 -4.39 3.01 27.58
CA TYR A 462 -3.35 2.55 26.63
C TYR A 462 -3.10 3.53 25.47
N ASN A 463 -3.70 4.72 25.49
CA ASN A 463 -3.68 5.71 24.41
C ASN A 463 -4.28 5.19 23.09
N ILE A 464 -5.35 4.41 23.18
CA ILE A 464 -6.20 4.06 22.03
C ILE A 464 -7.33 5.08 21.99
N ASP A 465 -7.48 5.75 20.85
CA ASP A 465 -8.46 6.82 20.66
C ASP A 465 -9.88 6.26 20.52
N LYS A 466 -10.90 7.06 20.84
CA LYS A 466 -12.31 6.63 20.80
C LYS A 466 -12.76 6.23 19.40
N GLU A 467 -12.22 6.84 18.36
CA GLU A 467 -12.50 6.45 16.97
C GLU A 467 -12.03 5.02 16.62
N ASP A 468 -11.20 4.40 17.47
CA ASP A 468 -10.66 3.05 17.29
C ASP A 468 -11.30 2.00 18.19
N ILE A 469 -12.37 2.36 18.91
CA ILE A 469 -13.06 1.46 19.83
C ILE A 469 -14.48 1.22 19.32
N TYR A 470 -14.80 -0.05 19.07
CA TYR A 470 -16.13 -0.47 18.64
C TYR A 470 -16.74 -1.36 19.72
N ILE A 471 -18.00 -1.16 20.08
CA ILE A 471 -18.64 -1.91 21.17
C ILE A 471 -19.67 -2.89 20.62
N ASP A 472 -19.51 -4.16 21.00
CA ASP A 472 -20.51 -5.21 20.78
C ASP A 472 -21.38 -5.40 22.04
N CYS A 473 -22.66 -5.02 21.89
CA CYS A 473 -23.68 -5.12 22.94
C CYS A 473 -24.25 -6.54 23.12
N LEU A 474 -23.70 -7.51 22.38
CA LEU A 474 -23.98 -8.93 22.37
C LEU A 474 -25.43 -9.27 21.98
N THR A 475 -25.57 -9.97 20.86
CA THR A 475 -26.85 -10.54 20.45
C THR A 475 -27.11 -11.85 21.18
N LEU A 476 -28.26 -11.94 21.84
CA LEU A 476 -28.74 -13.17 22.46
C LEU A 476 -29.74 -13.90 21.56
N THR A 477 -29.76 -15.23 21.63
CA THR A 477 -30.74 -16.05 20.89
C THR A 477 -32.15 -15.80 21.42
N ALA A 478 -33.05 -15.38 20.54
CA ALA A 478 -34.44 -15.13 20.89
C ALA A 478 -35.19 -16.41 21.33
N ALA A 479 -34.71 -17.59 20.92
CA ALA A 479 -35.31 -18.87 21.30
C ALA A 479 -35.20 -19.16 22.80
N ALA A 480 -34.08 -18.76 23.42
CA ALA A 480 -33.78 -19.08 24.82
C ALA A 480 -33.80 -17.85 25.74
N GLN A 481 -33.49 -16.66 25.21
CA GLN A 481 -33.24 -15.43 25.99
C GLN A 481 -33.98 -14.23 25.39
N GLN A 482 -35.26 -14.42 25.05
CA GLN A 482 -36.07 -13.46 24.29
C GLN A 482 -36.12 -12.05 24.91
N GLU A 483 -36.20 -11.93 26.24
CA GLU A 483 -36.19 -10.63 26.93
C GLU A 483 -34.91 -9.85 26.65
N GLY A 484 -33.78 -10.55 26.54
CA GLY A 484 -32.47 -9.98 26.33
C GLY A 484 -32.25 -9.36 24.94
N VAL A 485 -33.11 -9.66 23.96
CA VAL A 485 -33.04 -9.08 22.61
C VAL A 485 -33.33 -7.58 22.64
N LYS A 486 -34.34 -7.17 23.42
CA LYS A 486 -34.67 -5.74 23.61
C LYS A 486 -33.58 -5.00 24.39
N GLU A 487 -32.94 -5.69 25.33
CA GLU A 487 -31.84 -5.11 26.11
C GLU A 487 -30.59 -4.87 25.26
N THR A 488 -30.34 -5.70 24.22
CA THR A 488 -29.29 -5.42 23.22
C THR A 488 -29.54 -4.08 22.51
N LEU A 489 -30.77 -3.83 22.02
CA LEU A 489 -31.10 -2.58 21.32
C LEU A 489 -30.93 -1.35 22.21
N LYS A 490 -31.44 -1.41 23.45
CA LYS A 490 -31.26 -0.33 24.43
C LYS A 490 -29.79 -0.09 24.79
N ALA A 491 -28.98 -1.14 24.83
CA ALA A 491 -27.55 -1.01 25.11
C ALA A 491 -26.83 -0.29 23.98
N ILE A 492 -27.18 -0.56 22.72
CA ILE A 492 -26.66 0.15 21.54
C ILE A 492 -26.98 1.64 21.65
N GLU A 493 -28.24 2.01 21.92
CA GLU A 493 -28.65 3.40 22.12
C GLU A 493 -27.82 4.08 23.23
N LEU A 494 -27.67 3.43 24.39
CA LEU A 494 -26.89 3.96 25.51
C LEU A 494 -25.42 4.18 25.16
N VAL A 495 -24.79 3.25 24.45
CA VAL A 495 -23.39 3.37 24.01
C VAL A 495 -23.23 4.56 23.05
N LYS A 496 -24.13 4.67 22.06
CA LYS A 496 -24.10 5.75 21.07
C LYS A 496 -24.31 7.12 21.70
N GLU A 497 -25.26 7.26 22.61
CA GLU A 497 -25.58 8.53 23.25
C GLU A 497 -24.49 8.98 24.25
N LYS A 498 -23.98 8.05 25.07
CA LYS A 498 -23.14 8.41 26.23
C LYS A 498 -21.64 8.22 26.00
N LEU A 499 -21.22 7.13 25.35
CA LEU A 499 -19.79 6.88 25.08
C LEU A 499 -19.34 7.52 23.78
N LYS A 500 -20.27 7.70 22.82
CA LYS A 500 -20.03 8.27 21.49
C LYS A 500 -18.97 7.52 20.68
N VAL A 501 -18.90 6.21 20.89
CA VAL A 501 -18.10 5.27 20.12
C VAL A 501 -18.98 4.54 19.09
N LYS A 502 -18.37 3.88 18.12
CA LYS A 502 -19.12 3.09 17.14
C LYS A 502 -19.58 1.76 17.75
N THR A 503 -20.62 1.19 17.18
CA THR A 503 -21.19 -0.09 17.62
C THR A 503 -21.11 -1.12 16.52
N VAL A 504 -20.82 -2.35 16.93
CA VAL A 504 -20.68 -3.53 16.07
C VAL A 504 -21.55 -4.64 16.64
N LEU A 505 -22.13 -5.50 15.81
CA LEU A 505 -23.02 -6.54 16.31
C LEU A 505 -23.10 -7.75 15.39
N GLY A 506 -22.89 -8.94 15.95
CA GLY A 506 -23.27 -10.21 15.31
C GLY A 506 -24.79 -10.37 15.23
N VAL A 507 -25.41 -9.97 14.13
CA VAL A 507 -26.89 -9.93 13.99
C VAL A 507 -27.47 -11.33 13.84
N SER A 508 -26.76 -12.22 13.12
CA SER A 508 -27.21 -13.58 12.78
C SER A 508 -27.49 -14.49 13.98
N ASN A 509 -26.98 -14.11 15.16
CA ASN A 509 -27.12 -14.88 16.40
C ASN A 509 -28.55 -14.88 16.97
N VAL A 510 -29.37 -13.85 16.65
CA VAL A 510 -30.71 -13.66 17.22
C VAL A 510 -31.65 -14.82 16.90
N SER A 511 -31.48 -15.42 15.72
CA SER A 511 -32.40 -16.42 15.17
C SER A 511 -32.01 -17.87 15.41
N PHE A 512 -30.89 -18.15 16.12
CA PHE A 512 -30.45 -19.52 16.37
C PHE A 512 -31.55 -20.33 17.09
N GLY A 513 -31.90 -21.48 16.50
CA GLY A 513 -32.93 -22.39 17.02
C GLY A 513 -34.37 -22.08 16.57
N LEU A 514 -34.60 -21.08 15.71
CA LEU A 514 -35.94 -20.69 15.24
C LEU A 514 -36.11 -20.94 13.72
N PRO A 515 -37.35 -21.20 13.25
CA PRO A 515 -37.66 -21.28 11.82
C PRO A 515 -37.65 -19.88 11.18
N ASN A 516 -37.52 -19.84 9.85
CA ASN A 516 -37.50 -18.60 9.05
C ASN A 516 -36.52 -17.55 9.63
N ARG A 517 -35.26 -17.96 9.78
CA ARG A 517 -34.19 -17.15 10.39
C ARG A 517 -33.98 -15.82 9.66
N GLU A 518 -34.16 -15.81 8.34
CA GLU A 518 -33.93 -14.64 7.49
C GLU A 518 -34.86 -13.49 7.85
N LEU A 519 -36.17 -13.77 8.00
CA LEU A 519 -37.15 -12.77 8.45
C LEU A 519 -36.81 -12.21 9.85
N LEU A 520 -36.40 -13.07 10.78
CA LEU A 520 -36.01 -12.61 12.13
C LEU A 520 -34.74 -11.76 12.08
N ASN A 521 -33.72 -12.20 11.36
CA ASN A 521 -32.45 -11.50 11.21
C ASN A 521 -32.67 -10.11 10.58
N ARG A 522 -33.44 -9.99 9.50
CA ARG A 522 -33.68 -8.69 8.83
C ARG A 522 -34.49 -7.73 9.70
N THR A 523 -35.47 -8.25 10.43
CA THR A 523 -36.30 -7.44 11.35
C THR A 523 -35.46 -6.91 12.51
N PHE A 524 -34.60 -7.77 13.07
CA PHE A 524 -33.68 -7.38 14.12
C PHE A 524 -32.61 -6.41 13.59
N LEU A 525 -32.07 -6.64 12.38
CA LEU A 525 -31.13 -5.73 11.72
C LEU A 525 -31.70 -4.31 11.59
N ALA A 526 -32.89 -4.17 11.01
CA ALA A 526 -33.54 -2.86 10.87
C ALA A 526 -33.74 -2.16 12.22
N SER A 527 -34.10 -2.93 13.25
CA SER A 527 -34.25 -2.41 14.62
C SER A 527 -32.92 -1.98 15.23
N SER A 528 -31.85 -2.74 14.99
CA SER A 528 -30.50 -2.42 15.47
C SER A 528 -29.91 -1.20 14.79
N ILE A 529 -30.11 -1.04 13.47
CA ILE A 529 -29.66 0.17 12.76
C ILE A 529 -30.41 1.40 13.31
N TYR A 530 -31.73 1.30 13.51
CA TYR A 530 -32.49 2.37 14.15
C TYR A 530 -31.98 2.72 15.55
N ALA A 531 -31.56 1.73 16.33
CA ALA A 531 -30.95 1.93 17.64
C ALA A 531 -29.53 2.56 17.57
N GLY A 532 -28.90 2.58 16.39
CA GLY A 532 -27.61 3.21 16.15
C GLY A 532 -26.46 2.26 15.80
N LEU A 533 -26.75 1.03 15.37
CA LEU A 533 -25.74 0.07 14.89
C LEU A 533 -24.97 0.60 13.67
N ASP A 534 -23.63 0.66 13.76
CA ASP A 534 -22.77 1.12 12.65
C ASP A 534 -22.23 -0.06 11.82
N LEU A 535 -21.86 -1.17 12.47
CA LEU A 535 -21.16 -2.30 11.86
C LEU A 535 -21.88 -3.63 12.09
N PRO A 536 -22.91 -3.98 11.30
CA PRO A 536 -23.50 -5.31 11.34
C PRO A 536 -22.53 -6.38 10.81
N ILE A 537 -22.25 -7.39 11.63
CA ILE A 537 -21.61 -8.65 11.19
C ILE A 537 -22.73 -9.57 10.72
N ILE A 538 -22.80 -9.78 9.39
CA ILE A 538 -23.88 -10.49 8.70
C ILE A 538 -23.34 -11.34 7.54
N ASN A 539 -24.20 -12.22 7.01
CA ASN A 539 -23.95 -12.88 5.73
C ASN A 539 -24.39 -11.95 4.56
N PRO A 540 -23.47 -11.35 3.81
CA PRO A 540 -23.80 -10.43 2.70
C PRO A 540 -24.46 -11.16 1.52
N LEU A 541 -24.29 -12.49 1.40
CA LEU A 541 -24.99 -13.27 0.37
C LEU A 541 -26.50 -13.38 0.62
N ASN A 542 -26.98 -13.00 1.81
CA ASN A 542 -28.41 -12.90 2.06
C ASN A 542 -28.94 -11.58 1.50
N LYS A 543 -29.60 -11.66 0.34
CA LYS A 543 -30.16 -10.49 -0.35
C LYS A 543 -31.12 -9.69 0.53
N GLU A 544 -31.98 -10.34 1.33
CA GLU A 544 -32.94 -9.60 2.17
C GLU A 544 -32.26 -8.75 3.25
N MET A 545 -31.11 -9.21 3.77
CA MET A 545 -30.29 -8.44 4.72
C MET A 545 -29.66 -7.24 4.02
N MET A 546 -29.06 -7.44 2.85
CA MET A 546 -28.46 -6.34 2.07
C MET A 546 -29.50 -5.33 1.59
N ASP A 547 -30.67 -5.79 1.13
CA ASP A 547 -31.79 -4.93 0.75
C ASP A 547 -32.25 -4.06 1.92
N THR A 548 -32.22 -4.62 3.14
CA THR A 548 -32.51 -3.89 4.37
C THR A 548 -31.49 -2.78 4.60
N ILE A 549 -30.18 -3.01 4.40
CA ILE A 549 -29.09 -2.03 4.52
C ILE A 549 -29.17 -0.92 3.47
N ILE A 550 -29.46 -1.24 2.21
CA ILE A 550 -29.55 -0.25 1.14
C ILE A 550 -30.78 0.64 1.35
N SER A 551 -31.93 0.04 1.68
CA SER A 551 -33.17 0.78 1.99
C SER A 551 -32.99 1.70 3.20
N SER A 552 -32.30 1.18 4.20
CA SER A 552 -31.80 1.87 5.38
C SER A 552 -31.10 3.19 5.06
N LYS A 553 -30.07 3.17 4.20
CA LYS A 553 -29.29 4.36 3.84
C LYS A 553 -30.13 5.46 3.21
N VAL A 554 -31.16 5.09 2.44
CA VAL A 554 -32.12 6.06 1.89
C VAL A 554 -32.92 6.74 3.01
N LEU A 555 -33.45 5.95 3.94
CA LEU A 555 -34.31 6.45 5.02
C LEU A 555 -33.55 7.34 6.02
N TRP A 556 -32.26 7.06 6.25
CA TRP A 556 -31.40 7.83 7.14
C TRP A 556 -30.63 8.97 6.45
N ASN A 557 -30.89 9.20 5.16
CA ASN A 557 -30.29 10.26 4.35
C ASN A 557 -28.76 10.13 4.17
N ASP A 558 -28.27 8.89 4.22
CA ASP A 558 -26.89 8.53 3.86
C ASP A 558 -26.78 8.41 2.32
N ASP A 559 -27.74 7.74 1.67
CA ASP A 559 -27.85 7.68 0.20
C ASP A 559 -28.60 8.90 -0.35
N LYS A 560 -27.89 10.04 -0.46
CA LYS A 560 -28.47 11.31 -0.91
C LYS A 560 -28.97 11.23 -2.35
N GLY A 561 -30.30 11.35 -2.49
CA GLY A 561 -30.98 11.24 -3.77
C GLY A 561 -31.27 9.79 -4.19
N ALA A 562 -31.11 8.83 -3.27
CA ALA A 562 -31.36 7.41 -3.47
C ALA A 562 -30.56 6.81 -4.65
N LYS A 563 -29.32 7.28 -4.87
CA LYS A 563 -28.51 6.89 -6.03
C LYS A 563 -28.08 5.42 -5.95
N GLU A 564 -27.56 5.00 -4.80
CA GLU A 564 -27.16 3.61 -4.56
C GLU A 564 -28.40 2.71 -4.71
N TYR A 565 -29.50 3.07 -4.05
CA TYR A 565 -30.76 2.35 -4.14
C TYR A 565 -31.30 2.24 -5.58
N ILE A 566 -31.33 3.35 -6.32
CA ILE A 566 -31.77 3.34 -7.72
C ILE A 566 -30.87 2.44 -8.55
N ASN A 567 -29.54 2.58 -8.47
CA ASN A 567 -28.60 1.75 -9.24
C ASN A 567 -28.76 0.25 -8.93
N SER A 568 -29.02 -0.11 -7.66
CA SER A 568 -29.22 -1.50 -7.25
C SER A 568 -30.55 -2.10 -7.75
N TYR A 569 -31.56 -1.28 -8.04
CA TYR A 569 -32.93 -1.74 -8.33
C TYR A 569 -33.52 -1.25 -9.67
N GLU A 570 -32.81 -0.46 -10.46
CA GLU A 570 -33.28 0.10 -11.74
C GLU A 570 -33.73 -1.00 -12.71
N ASN A 571 -33.06 -2.16 -12.67
CA ASN A 571 -33.38 -3.33 -13.51
C ASN A 571 -34.51 -4.22 -12.95
N ILE A 572 -34.84 -4.15 -11.65
CA ILE A 572 -35.91 -4.97 -11.06
C ILE A 572 -37.29 -4.57 -11.62
N ARG A 573 -37.45 -3.31 -12.05
CA ARG A 573 -38.68 -2.85 -12.72
C ARG A 573 -38.96 -3.52 -14.07
N ASN A 574 -37.98 -4.15 -14.70
CA ASN A 574 -38.15 -4.81 -16.00
C ASN A 574 -38.27 -6.34 -15.92
N GLU A 575 -38.09 -6.95 -14.74
CA GLU A 575 -38.06 -8.41 -14.59
C GLU A 575 -39.43 -9.07 -14.29
N SER A 576 -40.50 -8.29 -14.07
CA SER A 576 -41.85 -8.87 -13.96
C SER A 576 -42.41 -9.40 -15.29
N ASP A 577 -41.71 -9.22 -16.41
CA ASP A 577 -42.10 -9.71 -17.74
C ASP A 577 -40.91 -10.20 -18.58
N SER A 578 -40.05 -11.09 -18.06
CA SER A 578 -39.26 -11.97 -18.94
C SER A 578 -38.66 -13.16 -18.20
N LYS A 579 -39.17 -14.35 -18.54
CA LYS A 579 -38.54 -15.66 -18.32
C LYS A 579 -37.17 -15.72 -18.99
N GLU A 580 -36.27 -16.46 -18.32
CA GLU A 580 -35.05 -17.08 -18.84
C GLU A 580 -34.12 -16.15 -19.63
N ILE A 581 -33.23 -15.48 -18.89
CA ILE A 581 -31.99 -14.97 -19.48
C ILE A 581 -31.08 -16.18 -19.73
N TYR A 582 -30.89 -16.49 -21.00
CA TYR A 582 -29.86 -17.38 -21.50
C TYR A 582 -28.50 -16.93 -20.95
N LYS A 583 -27.89 -17.74 -20.06
CA LYS A 583 -26.44 -17.70 -19.84
C LYS A 583 -25.77 -17.99 -21.18
N THR A 584 -25.10 -16.99 -21.73
CA THR A 584 -24.24 -17.16 -22.89
C THR A 584 -23.08 -18.07 -22.52
N ASN A 585 -23.05 -19.25 -23.13
CA ASN A 585 -22.01 -20.27 -22.97
C ASN A 585 -20.64 -19.79 -23.47
N GLY A 586 -19.93 -19.00 -22.67
CA GLY A 586 -18.54 -18.63 -22.88
C GLY A 586 -17.69 -18.45 -21.61
N GLU A 587 -18.20 -18.80 -20.42
CA GLU A 587 -17.94 -18.01 -19.21
C GLU A 587 -17.26 -18.79 -18.05
N ASP A 588 -15.96 -19.06 -18.12
CA ASP A 588 -15.23 -19.41 -16.87
C ASP A 588 -13.81 -18.82 -16.85
N LEU A 589 -12.95 -19.18 -17.82
CA LEU A 589 -11.54 -18.78 -17.80
C LEU A 589 -11.31 -17.25 -17.82
N PHE A 590 -12.08 -16.50 -18.63
CA PHE A 590 -11.97 -15.04 -18.69
C PHE A 590 -12.24 -14.40 -17.31
N ASN A 591 -13.32 -14.80 -16.65
CA ASN A 591 -13.69 -14.26 -15.34
C ASN A 591 -12.73 -14.73 -14.23
N ILE A 592 -12.28 -15.98 -14.29
CA ILE A 592 -11.25 -16.52 -13.37
C ILE A 592 -9.97 -15.68 -13.44
N ILE A 593 -9.53 -15.31 -14.65
CA ILE A 593 -8.36 -14.44 -14.85
C ILE A 593 -8.59 -13.06 -14.25
N LEU A 594 -9.74 -12.44 -14.51
CA LEU A 594 -10.09 -11.14 -13.90
C LEU A 594 -10.10 -11.17 -12.38
N LYS A 595 -10.48 -12.31 -11.79
CA LYS A 595 -10.52 -12.55 -10.34
C LYS A 595 -9.19 -13.00 -9.74
N GLY A 596 -8.18 -13.32 -10.56
CA GLY A 596 -6.87 -13.76 -10.07
C GLY A 596 -6.86 -15.10 -9.32
N ILE A 597 -7.75 -16.05 -9.68
CA ILE A 597 -7.87 -17.36 -8.99
C ILE A 597 -6.99 -18.41 -9.70
N LYS A 598 -5.85 -18.77 -9.08
CA LYS A 598 -4.75 -19.51 -9.71
C LYS A 598 -5.08 -20.96 -10.08
N GLU A 599 -5.67 -21.74 -9.18
CA GLU A 599 -5.95 -23.17 -9.42
C GLU A 599 -7.16 -23.37 -10.34
N GLU A 600 -8.20 -22.53 -10.23
CA GLU A 600 -9.37 -22.63 -11.13
C GLU A 600 -9.00 -22.33 -12.59
N ALA A 601 -8.00 -21.47 -12.81
CA ALA A 601 -7.53 -21.17 -14.15
C ALA A 601 -6.95 -22.41 -14.81
N LYS A 602 -6.31 -23.29 -14.03
CA LYS A 602 -5.80 -24.58 -14.48
C LYS A 602 -6.93 -25.47 -15.00
N ASP A 603 -7.92 -25.75 -14.14
CA ASP A 603 -9.06 -26.61 -14.45
C ASP A 603 -9.89 -26.09 -15.64
N ALA A 604 -10.14 -24.77 -15.67
CA ALA A 604 -10.88 -24.13 -16.75
C ALA A 604 -10.12 -24.22 -18.09
N THR A 605 -8.79 -24.08 -18.05
CA THR A 605 -7.93 -24.21 -19.23
C THR A 605 -7.88 -25.65 -19.74
N GLU A 606 -7.73 -26.64 -18.86
CA GLU A 606 -7.79 -28.06 -19.21
C GLU A 606 -9.12 -28.43 -19.90
N LYS A 607 -10.25 -27.94 -19.36
CA LYS A 607 -11.56 -28.15 -19.97
C LYS A 607 -11.66 -27.51 -21.35
N LEU A 608 -11.15 -26.30 -21.54
CA LEU A 608 -11.18 -25.59 -22.83
C LEU A 608 -10.33 -26.31 -23.88
N LEU A 609 -9.19 -26.87 -23.49
CA LEU A 609 -8.29 -27.63 -24.40
C LEU A 609 -8.94 -28.92 -24.94
N LEU A 610 -10.02 -29.42 -24.34
CA LEU A 610 -10.75 -30.58 -24.87
C LEU A 610 -11.49 -30.28 -26.18
N TYR A 611 -11.76 -29.00 -26.49
CA TYR A 611 -12.59 -28.61 -27.64
C TYR A 611 -12.19 -27.29 -28.33
N LYS A 612 -11.10 -26.64 -27.89
CA LYS A 612 -10.53 -25.44 -28.53
C LYS A 612 -9.03 -25.59 -28.75
N GLU A 613 -8.55 -25.02 -29.85
CA GLU A 613 -7.12 -24.92 -30.11
C GLU A 613 -6.43 -23.96 -29.11
N PRO A 614 -5.19 -24.26 -28.69
CA PRO A 614 -4.40 -23.41 -27.81
C PRO A 614 -4.41 -21.91 -28.16
N LEU A 615 -4.23 -21.56 -29.43
CA LEU A 615 -4.20 -20.16 -29.88
C LEU A 615 -5.57 -19.48 -29.76
N ASP A 616 -6.67 -20.23 -29.90
CA ASP A 616 -8.02 -19.70 -29.75
C ASP A 616 -8.36 -19.42 -28.28
N ILE A 617 -7.83 -20.22 -27.36
CA ILE A 617 -7.94 -19.97 -25.92
C ILE A 617 -7.18 -18.69 -25.56
N VAL A 618 -5.95 -18.55 -26.07
CA VAL A 618 -5.11 -17.36 -25.82
C VAL A 618 -5.76 -16.10 -26.37
N ASN A 619 -6.15 -16.09 -27.65
CA ASN A 619 -6.70 -14.90 -28.29
C ASN A 619 -8.16 -14.61 -27.90
N GLY A 620 -8.94 -15.63 -27.53
CA GLY A 620 -10.35 -15.50 -27.19
C GLY A 620 -10.63 -15.21 -25.71
N TYR A 621 -9.74 -15.60 -24.79
CA TYR A 621 -9.97 -15.49 -23.35
C TYR A 621 -8.85 -14.73 -22.64
N ILE A 622 -7.60 -15.17 -22.80
CA ILE A 622 -6.47 -14.65 -22.03
C ILE A 622 -6.13 -13.21 -22.44
N VAL A 623 -5.93 -12.96 -23.74
CA VAL A 623 -5.58 -11.61 -24.25
C VAL A 623 -6.68 -10.58 -23.94
N PRO A 624 -7.99 -10.87 -24.18
CA PRO A 624 -9.06 -9.95 -23.80
C PRO A 624 -9.11 -9.66 -22.28
N ALA A 625 -8.87 -10.65 -21.43
CA ALA A 625 -8.88 -10.44 -19.98
C ALA A 625 -7.73 -9.52 -19.53
N LEU A 626 -6.52 -9.74 -20.05
CA LEU A 626 -5.37 -8.87 -19.79
C LEU A 626 -5.57 -7.45 -20.32
N ASP A 627 -6.17 -7.30 -21.51
CA ASP A 627 -6.46 -5.99 -22.08
C ASP A 627 -7.46 -5.20 -21.21
N LEU A 628 -8.50 -5.86 -20.69
CA LEU A 628 -9.43 -5.23 -19.75
C LEU A 628 -8.75 -4.85 -18.43
N MET A 629 -7.90 -5.72 -17.85
CA MET A 629 -7.16 -5.39 -16.62
C MET A 629 -6.21 -4.21 -16.83
N GLY A 630 -5.49 -4.18 -17.96
CA GLY A 630 -4.64 -3.03 -18.33
C GLY A 630 -5.44 -1.74 -18.47
N GLU A 631 -6.64 -1.80 -19.05
CA GLU A 631 -7.52 -0.65 -19.20
C GLU A 631 -8.08 -0.14 -17.85
N LYS A 632 -8.43 -1.06 -16.94
CA LYS A 632 -8.84 -0.73 -15.57
C LYS A 632 -7.71 -0.10 -14.75
N TYR A 633 -6.47 -0.57 -14.93
CA TYR A 633 -5.30 -0.02 -14.25
C TYR A 633 -5.04 1.44 -14.65
N GLU A 634 -5.11 1.76 -15.94
CA GLU A 634 -4.96 3.15 -16.43
C GLU A 634 -6.05 4.10 -15.93
N LYS A 635 -7.28 3.60 -15.76
CA LYS A 635 -8.38 4.38 -15.19
C LYS A 635 -8.28 4.53 -13.67
N GLY A 636 -7.31 3.88 -13.02
CA GLY A 636 -7.20 3.81 -11.56
C GLY A 636 -8.32 3.00 -10.89
N GLU A 637 -9.02 2.15 -11.64
CA GLU A 637 -10.07 1.26 -11.12
C GLU A 637 -9.48 0.02 -10.41
N ILE A 638 -8.29 -0.42 -10.85
CA ILE A 638 -7.48 -1.44 -10.17
C ILE A 638 -6.05 -0.93 -10.03
N PHE A 639 -5.27 -1.53 -9.13
CA PHE A 639 -3.89 -1.13 -8.88
C PHE A 639 -2.91 -2.25 -9.28
N LEU A 640 -1.62 -1.96 -9.15
CA LEU A 640 -0.54 -2.86 -9.57
C LEU A 640 -0.67 -4.30 -9.01
N PRO A 641 -1.08 -4.53 -7.75
CA PRO A 641 -1.26 -5.89 -7.20
C PRO A 641 -2.24 -6.75 -8.00
N GLN A 642 -3.42 -6.20 -8.31
CA GLN A 642 -4.48 -6.91 -9.02
C GLN A 642 -4.03 -7.26 -10.45
N LEU A 643 -3.26 -6.37 -11.07
CA LEU A 643 -2.70 -6.59 -12.40
C LEU A 643 -1.65 -7.72 -12.41
N ILE A 644 -0.69 -7.69 -11.48
CA ILE A 644 0.35 -8.74 -11.34
C ILE A 644 -0.28 -10.10 -11.00
N ARG A 645 -1.32 -10.13 -10.16
CA ARG A 645 -1.95 -11.40 -9.82
C ARG A 645 -2.72 -12.00 -10.99
N SER A 646 -3.46 -11.20 -11.74
CA SER A 646 -4.16 -11.66 -12.96
C SER A 646 -3.17 -12.26 -13.97
N ALA A 647 -2.01 -11.62 -14.07
CA ALA A 647 -0.86 -12.09 -14.83
C ALA A 647 -0.31 -13.45 -14.37
N GLU A 648 -0.13 -13.64 -13.06
CA GLU A 648 0.27 -14.94 -12.50
C GLU A 648 -0.79 -16.03 -12.75
N THR A 649 -2.08 -15.70 -12.63
CA THR A 649 -3.17 -16.61 -12.97
C THR A 649 -3.12 -17.04 -14.45
N VAL A 650 -2.80 -16.10 -15.35
CA VAL A 650 -2.57 -16.38 -16.77
C VAL A 650 -1.36 -17.29 -16.99
N LYS A 651 -0.28 -17.11 -16.22
CA LYS A 651 0.90 -17.97 -16.31
C LYS A 651 0.55 -19.44 -16.06
N ASN A 652 -0.28 -19.73 -15.06
CA ASN A 652 -0.77 -21.10 -14.79
C ASN A 652 -1.52 -21.69 -15.99
N SER A 653 -2.43 -20.92 -16.60
CA SER A 653 -3.11 -21.34 -17.83
C SER A 653 -2.13 -21.64 -18.97
N PHE A 654 -1.09 -20.81 -19.14
CA PHE A 654 -0.08 -21.04 -20.16
C PHE A 654 0.78 -22.28 -19.90
N GLU A 655 1.11 -22.60 -18.66
CA GLU A 655 1.83 -23.83 -18.31
C GLU A 655 1.05 -25.07 -18.78
N ILE A 656 -0.27 -25.10 -18.54
CA ILE A 656 -1.15 -26.17 -19.02
C ILE A 656 -1.25 -26.23 -20.54
N ILE A 657 -1.40 -25.07 -21.19
CA ILE A 657 -1.43 -25.01 -22.66
C ILE A 657 -0.12 -25.56 -23.25
N LYS A 658 1.03 -25.27 -22.63
CA LYS A 658 2.34 -25.81 -23.05
C LYS A 658 2.46 -27.31 -22.82
N GLU A 659 1.97 -27.83 -21.69
CA GLU A 659 1.96 -29.27 -21.39
C GLU A 659 1.07 -30.05 -22.36
N GLY A 660 -0.09 -29.51 -22.73
CA GLY A 660 -1.00 -30.09 -23.72
C GLY A 660 -0.44 -30.14 -25.15
N LEU A 661 0.56 -29.32 -25.47
CA LEU A 661 1.20 -29.23 -26.79
C LEU A 661 2.34 -30.24 -27.02
N ILE A 662 2.68 -31.09 -26.03
CA ILE A 662 3.83 -32.01 -26.11
C ILE A 662 3.63 -33.15 -27.15
N GLY A 663 2.49 -33.22 -27.84
CA GLY A 663 2.20 -34.23 -28.87
C GLY A 663 2.28 -33.78 -30.34
N GLU A 664 2.19 -32.47 -30.64
CA GLU A 664 2.18 -31.95 -32.02
C GLU A 664 3.07 -30.71 -32.14
N SER A 665 3.83 -30.64 -33.24
CA SER A 665 4.79 -29.60 -33.64
C SER A 665 4.99 -28.40 -32.70
N LYS A 666 6.24 -28.17 -32.24
CA LYS A 666 6.71 -26.94 -31.56
C LYS A 666 6.25 -25.67 -32.29
N LEU A 667 5.02 -25.24 -32.06
CA LEU A 667 4.56 -23.91 -32.38
C LEU A 667 5.21 -23.00 -31.34
N GLN A 668 6.15 -22.19 -31.81
CA GLN A 668 6.73 -21.13 -31.01
C GLN A 668 5.62 -20.10 -30.78
N ILE A 669 4.90 -20.22 -29.66
CA ILE A 669 3.75 -19.35 -29.35
C ILE A 669 4.22 -17.90 -29.15
N SER A 670 5.52 -17.65 -28.96
CA SER A 670 6.08 -16.31 -28.70
C SER A 670 5.79 -15.31 -29.83
N LYS A 671 5.28 -14.13 -29.47
CA LYS A 671 5.06 -12.97 -30.37
C LYS A 671 6.35 -12.22 -30.74
N GLY A 672 7.52 -12.75 -30.32
CA GLY A 672 8.84 -12.19 -30.59
C GLY A 672 9.67 -12.03 -29.32
N LYS A 673 10.98 -11.85 -29.50
CA LYS A 673 11.93 -11.62 -28.40
C LYS A 673 12.07 -10.13 -28.12
N ILE A 674 12.15 -9.76 -26.84
CA ILE A 674 12.39 -8.39 -26.37
C ILE A 674 13.49 -8.44 -25.31
N ILE A 675 14.47 -7.54 -25.40
CA ILE A 675 15.44 -7.34 -24.32
C ILE A 675 14.91 -6.26 -23.39
N LEU A 676 14.97 -6.50 -22.08
CA LEU A 676 14.73 -5.47 -21.07
C LEU A 676 15.97 -5.31 -20.20
N ALA A 677 16.38 -4.06 -19.97
CA ALA A 677 17.52 -3.75 -19.12
C ALA A 677 17.33 -2.41 -18.41
N THR A 678 17.75 -2.33 -17.14
CA THR A 678 18.03 -1.03 -16.53
C THR A 678 19.45 -0.64 -16.92
N VAL A 679 19.62 0.58 -17.41
CA VAL A 679 20.90 1.03 -17.97
C VAL A 679 21.97 1.09 -16.89
N LYS A 680 23.24 1.05 -17.31
CA LYS A 680 24.40 1.16 -16.41
C LYS A 680 24.22 2.29 -15.40
N GLY A 681 24.58 2.04 -14.15
CA GLY A 681 24.47 2.98 -13.05
C GLY A 681 23.07 3.04 -12.42
N ASP A 682 22.09 2.34 -12.97
CA ASP A 682 20.75 2.32 -12.41
C ASP A 682 20.39 0.94 -11.88
N ILE A 683 20.23 0.89 -10.56
CA ILE A 683 19.91 -0.32 -9.79
C ILE A 683 18.40 -0.43 -9.49
N HIS A 684 17.58 0.46 -10.05
CA HIS A 684 16.13 0.40 -9.88
C HIS A 684 15.52 -0.38 -11.04
N ASP A 685 14.94 -1.53 -10.75
CA ASP A 685 14.37 -2.42 -11.76
C ASP A 685 12.87 -2.67 -11.58
N ILE A 686 12.21 -2.00 -10.63
CA ILE A 686 10.77 -2.16 -10.39
C ILE A 686 9.96 -1.94 -11.67
N GLY A 687 10.12 -0.77 -12.32
CA GLY A 687 9.41 -0.48 -13.58
C GLY A 687 9.74 -1.47 -14.70
N LYS A 688 11.01 -1.87 -14.84
CA LYS A 688 11.45 -2.88 -15.82
C LYS A 688 10.80 -4.24 -15.54
N ASN A 689 10.75 -4.66 -14.29
CA ASN A 689 10.18 -5.94 -13.87
C ASN A 689 8.67 -5.97 -14.09
N ILE A 690 7.97 -4.85 -13.90
CA ILE A 690 6.55 -4.73 -14.24
C ILE A 690 6.36 -4.86 -15.75
N VAL A 691 7.14 -4.13 -16.56
CA VAL A 691 7.09 -4.23 -18.03
C VAL A 691 7.41 -5.65 -18.49
N LYS A 692 8.39 -6.31 -17.86
CA LYS A 692 8.72 -7.73 -18.09
C LYS A 692 7.51 -8.61 -17.83
N VAL A 693 6.96 -8.53 -16.62
CA VAL A 693 5.80 -9.34 -16.21
C VAL A 693 4.67 -9.14 -17.22
N LEU A 694 4.31 -7.89 -17.53
CA LEU A 694 3.27 -7.60 -18.52
C LEU A 694 3.56 -8.17 -19.91
N LEU A 695 4.74 -7.93 -20.47
CA LEU A 695 5.08 -8.44 -21.80
C LEU A 695 5.15 -9.98 -21.83
N GLU A 696 5.63 -10.62 -20.77
CA GLU A 696 5.59 -12.08 -20.62
C GLU A 696 4.13 -12.59 -20.64
N ASN A 697 3.20 -11.89 -19.99
CA ASN A 697 1.76 -12.23 -20.04
C ASN A 697 1.15 -12.08 -21.42
N TYR A 698 1.65 -11.11 -22.20
CA TYR A 698 1.29 -10.95 -23.61
C TYR A 698 2.05 -11.90 -24.54
N ASN A 699 2.80 -12.85 -23.96
CA ASN A 699 3.48 -13.94 -24.63
C ASN A 699 4.62 -13.46 -25.55
N TYR A 700 5.35 -12.44 -25.08
CA TYR A 700 6.67 -12.09 -25.60
C TYR A 700 7.75 -12.85 -24.82
N GLU A 701 8.82 -13.25 -25.50
CA GLU A 701 9.98 -13.86 -24.85
C GLU A 701 10.91 -12.74 -24.35
N ILE A 702 11.01 -12.58 -23.03
CA ILE A 702 11.81 -11.52 -22.43
C ILE A 702 13.21 -12.02 -22.07
N ILE A 703 14.21 -11.40 -22.68
CA ILE A 703 15.60 -11.52 -22.27
C ILE A 703 15.88 -10.40 -21.28
N ASP A 704 15.68 -10.71 -20.01
CA ASP A 704 15.93 -9.79 -18.91
C ASP A 704 17.41 -9.77 -18.57
N LEU A 705 18.08 -8.66 -18.91
CA LEU A 705 19.50 -8.47 -18.62
C LEU A 705 19.76 -7.98 -17.19
N GLY A 706 18.69 -7.67 -16.45
CA GLY A 706 18.73 -7.17 -15.09
C GLY A 706 18.94 -5.66 -15.02
N LYS A 707 19.62 -5.25 -13.96
CA LYS A 707 19.91 -3.85 -13.61
C LYS A 707 21.40 -3.57 -13.65
N ASP A 708 21.76 -2.28 -13.71
CA ASP A 708 23.13 -1.82 -13.89
C ASP A 708 23.84 -2.50 -15.08
N VAL A 709 23.15 -2.56 -16.22
CA VAL A 709 23.63 -3.34 -17.37
C VAL A 709 24.55 -2.49 -18.26
N PRO A 710 25.81 -2.92 -18.51
CA PRO A 710 26.69 -2.25 -19.46
C PRO A 710 26.13 -2.26 -20.89
N LYS A 711 26.30 -1.16 -21.62
CA LYS A 711 25.81 -1.02 -23.00
C LYS A 711 26.37 -2.09 -23.95
N GLU A 712 27.61 -2.52 -23.74
CA GLU A 712 28.27 -3.55 -24.53
C GLU A 712 27.52 -4.88 -24.41
N LYS A 713 27.08 -5.25 -23.21
CA LYS A 713 26.30 -6.47 -22.94
C LYS A 713 24.92 -6.42 -23.57
N ILE A 714 24.26 -5.25 -23.55
CA ILE A 714 22.95 -5.06 -24.19
C ILE A 714 23.05 -5.28 -25.70
N VAL A 715 24.07 -4.69 -26.33
CA VAL A 715 24.34 -4.80 -27.76
C VAL A 715 24.71 -6.24 -28.14
N GLU A 716 25.60 -6.88 -27.38
CA GLU A 716 26.01 -8.27 -27.61
C GLU A 716 24.82 -9.21 -27.56
N GLU A 717 23.97 -9.10 -26.52
CA GLU A 717 22.82 -9.99 -26.38
C GLU A 717 21.74 -9.70 -27.43
N ALA A 718 21.58 -8.45 -27.86
CA ALA A 718 20.65 -8.07 -28.93
C ALA A 718 21.05 -8.68 -30.29
N ILE A 719 22.34 -8.67 -30.62
CA ILE A 719 22.87 -9.30 -31.84
C ILE A 719 22.77 -10.83 -31.73
N LYS A 720 23.22 -11.39 -30.62
CA LYS A 720 23.27 -12.85 -30.39
C LYS A 720 21.90 -13.51 -30.47
N ASN A 721 20.85 -12.82 -30.03
CA ASN A 721 19.48 -13.36 -30.00
C ASN A 721 18.56 -12.85 -31.12
N ASP A 722 19.09 -12.06 -32.06
CA ASP A 722 18.33 -11.45 -33.17
C ASP A 722 17.08 -10.68 -32.68
N VAL A 723 17.30 -9.81 -31.68
CA VAL A 723 16.21 -9.08 -31.01
C VAL A 723 15.94 -7.77 -31.73
N LYS A 724 14.69 -7.56 -32.16
CA LYS A 724 14.28 -6.33 -32.85
C LYS A 724 13.92 -5.18 -31.91
N LEU A 725 13.33 -5.48 -30.75
CA LEU A 725 12.86 -4.47 -29.78
C LEU A 725 13.65 -4.55 -28.48
N ILE A 726 14.24 -3.43 -28.06
CA ILE A 726 14.98 -3.30 -26.81
C ILE A 726 14.27 -2.26 -25.93
N GLY A 727 13.94 -2.63 -24.69
CA GLY A 727 13.40 -1.74 -23.68
C GLY A 727 14.48 -1.34 -22.67
N LEU A 728 14.67 -0.03 -22.49
CA LEU A 728 15.60 0.53 -21.50
C LEU A 728 14.84 1.29 -20.42
N SER A 729 15.21 1.02 -19.16
CA SER A 729 14.62 1.69 -17.98
C SER A 729 15.67 2.56 -17.26
N ALA A 730 15.22 3.69 -16.69
CA ALA A 730 15.99 4.52 -15.76
C ALA A 730 15.07 5.22 -14.74
N LEU A 731 15.37 5.11 -13.44
CA LEU A 731 14.67 5.81 -12.37
C LEU A 731 15.37 7.10 -11.97
N MET A 732 16.71 7.15 -12.02
CA MET A 732 17.43 8.34 -11.55
C MET A 732 17.68 9.30 -12.72
N THR A 733 17.52 10.60 -12.49
CA THR A 733 17.80 11.63 -13.51
C THR A 733 19.25 11.56 -14.00
N THR A 734 20.12 11.08 -13.11
CA THR A 734 21.49 10.77 -13.42
C THR A 734 21.56 9.78 -14.59
N THR A 735 20.88 8.64 -14.55
CA THR A 735 21.14 7.48 -15.42
C THR A 735 20.65 7.62 -16.86
N VAL A 736 19.91 8.69 -17.18
CA VAL A 736 19.39 9.01 -18.53
C VAL A 736 20.50 9.11 -19.59
N LYS A 737 21.68 9.63 -19.25
CA LYS A 737 22.79 9.74 -20.22
C LYS A 737 23.34 8.37 -20.66
N ASN A 738 23.40 7.41 -19.74
CA ASN A 738 23.80 6.04 -20.07
C ASN A 738 22.79 5.37 -21.00
N MET A 739 21.52 5.74 -20.90
CA MET A 739 20.47 5.34 -21.84
C MET A 739 20.73 5.90 -23.24
N GLU A 740 21.05 7.20 -23.35
CA GLU A 740 21.41 7.82 -24.62
C GLU A 740 22.62 7.13 -25.28
N ASP A 741 23.69 6.88 -24.52
CA ASP A 741 24.90 6.21 -25.01
C ASP A 741 24.63 4.77 -25.46
N THR A 742 23.71 4.08 -24.78
CA THR A 742 23.25 2.74 -25.16
C THR A 742 22.50 2.78 -26.49
N ILE A 743 21.55 3.72 -26.65
CA ILE A 743 20.79 3.90 -27.90
C ILE A 743 21.73 4.21 -29.07
N LYS A 744 22.68 5.14 -28.89
CA LYS A 744 23.67 5.49 -29.92
C LYS A 744 24.48 4.29 -30.38
N THR A 745 24.87 3.42 -29.43
CA THR A 745 25.68 2.24 -29.72
C THR A 745 24.86 1.17 -30.43
N LEU A 746 23.63 0.88 -29.97
CA LEU A 746 22.69 -0.02 -30.65
C LEU A 746 22.46 0.40 -32.10
N LYS A 747 22.12 1.68 -32.33
CA LYS A 747 21.86 2.22 -33.68
C LYS A 747 23.09 2.21 -34.59
N LYS A 748 24.30 2.31 -34.03
CA LYS A 748 25.56 2.24 -34.78
C LYS A 748 25.84 0.82 -35.29
N GLU A 749 25.55 -0.19 -34.47
CA GLU A 749 25.75 -1.60 -34.84
C GLU A 749 24.66 -2.12 -35.78
N ASN A 750 23.39 -1.77 -35.53
CA ASN A 750 22.29 -2.12 -36.43
C ASN A 750 21.17 -1.08 -36.37
N SER A 751 20.92 -0.40 -37.49
CA SER A 751 19.86 0.60 -37.60
C SER A 751 18.45 0.05 -37.47
N ASN A 752 18.26 -1.27 -37.62
CA ASN A 752 16.97 -1.95 -37.49
C ASN A 752 16.56 -2.22 -36.04
N PHE A 753 17.46 -2.06 -35.07
CA PHE A 753 17.08 -2.13 -33.66
C PHE A 753 16.13 -0.99 -33.32
N VAL A 754 15.00 -1.34 -32.72
CA VAL A 754 14.00 -0.40 -32.22
C VAL A 754 14.16 -0.31 -30.71
N VAL A 755 14.29 0.90 -30.18
CA VAL A 755 14.47 1.14 -28.75
C VAL A 755 13.27 1.86 -28.17
N MET A 756 12.64 1.26 -27.18
CA MET A 756 11.66 1.92 -26.32
C MET A 756 12.30 2.28 -24.98
N VAL A 757 11.95 3.43 -24.42
CA VAL A 757 12.49 3.91 -23.14
C VAL A 757 11.38 4.24 -22.16
N GLY A 758 11.65 4.07 -20.86
CA GLY A 758 10.74 4.43 -19.78
C GLY A 758 11.45 4.63 -18.43
N GLY A 759 10.65 4.91 -17.40
CA GLY A 759 11.10 5.11 -16.01
C GLY A 759 10.73 6.49 -15.44
N ALA A 760 10.76 6.62 -14.11
CA ALA A 760 10.11 7.72 -13.37
C ALA A 760 10.58 9.14 -13.74
N VAL A 761 11.80 9.25 -14.28
CA VAL A 761 12.40 10.52 -14.69
C VAL A 761 12.28 10.80 -16.19
N LEU A 762 11.73 9.86 -16.96
CA LEU A 762 11.55 10.00 -18.41
C LEU A 762 10.17 10.60 -18.72
N ASN A 763 10.13 11.43 -19.75
CA ASN A 763 8.92 11.91 -20.41
C ASN A 763 9.15 11.92 -21.94
N GLU A 764 8.13 12.29 -22.71
CA GLU A 764 8.18 12.29 -24.17
C GLU A 764 9.28 13.21 -24.73
N GLU A 765 9.52 14.35 -24.09
CA GLU A 765 10.59 15.29 -24.47
C GLU A 765 11.98 14.67 -24.27
N TYR A 766 12.20 14.00 -23.13
CA TYR A 766 13.46 13.31 -22.84
C TYR A 766 13.74 12.16 -23.80
N ALA A 767 12.72 11.34 -24.09
CA ALA A 767 12.85 10.21 -25.01
C ALA A 767 13.24 10.67 -26.42
N ASN A 768 12.65 11.76 -26.90
CA ASN A 768 12.98 12.38 -28.18
C ASN A 768 14.43 12.91 -28.18
N MET A 769 14.85 13.56 -27.11
CA MET A 769 16.21 14.10 -26.97
C MET A 769 17.28 13.01 -27.07
N ILE A 770 17.08 11.88 -26.38
CA ILE A 770 18.02 10.75 -26.42
C ILE A 770 17.87 9.87 -27.67
N LYS A 771 17.01 10.29 -28.61
CA LYS A 771 16.74 9.61 -29.89
C LYS A 771 16.22 8.19 -29.73
N ALA A 772 15.41 7.94 -28.69
CA ALA A 772 14.65 6.71 -28.60
C ALA A 772 13.59 6.66 -29.71
N ASP A 773 13.23 5.46 -30.18
CA ASP A 773 12.17 5.31 -31.18
C ASP A 773 10.78 5.45 -30.56
N PHE A 774 10.65 5.08 -29.29
CA PHE A 774 9.40 5.16 -28.55
C PHE A 774 9.63 5.55 -27.08
N TYR A 775 8.72 6.36 -26.55
CA TYR A 775 8.55 6.55 -25.12
C TYR A 775 7.39 5.68 -24.64
N ALA A 776 7.64 4.84 -23.63
CA ALA A 776 6.59 4.14 -22.91
C ALA A 776 6.33 4.90 -21.60
N LYS A 777 5.20 5.59 -21.51
CA LYS A 777 4.83 6.34 -20.29
C LYS A 777 4.57 5.41 -19.11
N ASP A 778 4.07 4.22 -19.40
CA ASP A 778 3.72 3.18 -18.46
C ASP A 778 3.92 1.79 -19.11
N ALA A 779 3.60 0.74 -18.35
CA ALA A 779 3.82 -0.62 -18.79
C ALA A 779 2.83 -1.10 -19.87
N ARG A 780 1.63 -0.49 -20.01
CA ARG A 780 0.68 -0.80 -21.10
C ARG A 780 1.10 -0.15 -22.41
N ASP A 781 1.65 1.06 -22.36
CA ASP A 781 2.28 1.69 -23.53
C ASP A 781 3.42 0.82 -24.06
N ALA A 782 4.25 0.22 -23.18
CA ALA A 782 5.30 -0.72 -23.59
C ALA A 782 4.74 -1.93 -24.36
N VAL A 783 3.61 -2.48 -23.91
CA VAL A 783 2.88 -3.56 -24.63
C VAL A 783 2.36 -3.07 -25.98
N THR A 784 1.79 -1.87 -26.03
CA THR A 784 1.28 -1.26 -27.27
C THR A 784 2.39 -1.04 -28.29
N ILE A 785 3.55 -0.57 -27.84
CA ILE A 785 4.77 -0.44 -28.65
C ILE A 785 5.24 -1.80 -29.15
N ALA A 786 5.30 -2.81 -28.26
CA ALA A 786 5.67 -4.17 -28.64
C ALA A 786 4.74 -4.75 -29.72
N ARG A 787 3.41 -4.55 -29.60
CA ARG A 787 2.43 -4.93 -30.63
C ARG A 787 2.68 -4.20 -31.95
N LYS A 788 2.98 -2.90 -31.91
CA LYS A 788 3.25 -2.10 -33.12
C LYS A 788 4.53 -2.55 -33.85
N VAL A 789 5.57 -2.91 -33.10
CA VAL A 789 6.91 -3.21 -33.65
C VAL A 789 7.05 -4.68 -34.09
N LEU A 790 6.47 -5.60 -33.31
CA LEU A 790 6.58 -7.04 -33.52
C LEU A 790 5.31 -7.69 -34.10
N GLY A 791 4.15 -7.04 -33.98
CA GLY A 791 2.85 -7.57 -34.43
C GLY A 791 2.57 -7.47 -35.93
N GLN A 792 3.50 -7.00 -36.76
CA GLN A 792 3.37 -7.07 -38.22
C GLN A 792 3.78 -8.46 -38.76
N ASN A 793 3.03 -9.50 -38.40
CA ASN A 793 2.93 -10.67 -39.29
C ASN A 793 1.83 -10.36 -40.29
N LYS A 794 2.22 -9.98 -41.51
CA LYS A 794 1.32 -9.96 -42.66
C LYS A 794 0.70 -11.36 -42.78
N ILE A 795 -0.60 -11.42 -42.60
CA ILE A 795 -1.43 -12.48 -43.20
C ILE A 795 -1.23 -12.33 -44.71
N ASN A 796 -0.50 -13.29 -45.31
CA ASN A 796 -0.59 -13.59 -46.73
C ASN A 796 -1.34 -14.90 -46.86
#